data_AF-A0A923BFJ7-F1
#
_entry.id   AF-A0A923BFJ7-F1
#
_cell.length_a   1.000
_cell.length_b   1.000
_cell.length_c   1.000
_cell.angle_alpha   90.00
_cell.angle_beta   90.00
_cell.angle_gamma   90.00
#
_symmetry.space_group_name_H-M   'P 1'
#
loop_
_entity.id
_entity.type
_entity.pdbx_description
1 polymer ?
#
loop_
_entity_poly.entity_id
_entity_poly.type
_entity_poly.pdbx_seq_one_letter_code
_entity_poly.pdbx_strand_id
1 'polypeptide(L)'
;MMRTDGFWAGLLLAVTMTLPAAAQERVLGLDVSYWNTGNNQAAGSPGISQANWNTAFTDGNRKFVWARATRGGTTGQGQTSGTPGGGSAETLMRRYDDPRFVQNITRATTAGMYAGAYHFGRPDIAGNTGADEADHFIQMAGAFMRAGYLMPVFDLEAGQAETTPTQLAQFTLDFSNRIYEVMQIRPAIYLNGNYSSEMQSATLAQRNQLAQPVGSGPTMTGPAYPMLWDARYPNNDDPNSIPVQTGSPKTTPSTNSSYYGPWDDYGNTDPWSFWQYASTLSIPGINAVDSGVDGNVAHGDIEYVRNYLIPAVWWNDTSGDWSSLANWNSGQATIVPIQAAGQATPFAGGALPPPRLPGAAGAGPNSGQYDTVILERPNANITVTLATGEHNVRKLYMRETLEITGGTLTINYDPTYRANNSATVLHGGPLSAQFSGAVSLIGSGNLNVHTLQIDAQRTFTVGSTGTLSFNRINLMPHASAAAKMLLSGDLNVTPLGGAAAAIGVGSGSGVAGTVDLGGAARTINVADGAAATDLTISVPVTNGGLIKQGAGTLALTGLNTYAGDTSVDTGVLSLSSARLADAADLFLTTGATLNLNFVGTDVIDSLFVDGVSLATGVWGAVGSGAAFTSPLLSGAGLLQVSTFASPTPGDFNGDGFVDSADLTVWSGNFGATDAGTAQGDANGDSLVDGADFLIWQQNATVASGASAVPEPAALVLASVALAAAMAARRRNG
;
A
#
# COMPACT_ATOMS: atom_id res chain seq x y z
N MET A 1 36.23 50.80 -39.99
CA MET A 1 36.26 49.32 -39.86
C MET A 1 37.18 49.01 -38.69
N MET A 2 36.76 48.11 -37.80
CA MET A 2 37.28 47.83 -36.43
C MET A 2 36.82 48.78 -35.32
N ARG A 3 35.93 48.26 -34.46
CA ARG A 3 35.83 48.61 -33.05
C ARG A 3 36.05 47.33 -32.24
N THR A 4 36.99 47.40 -31.32
CA THR A 4 37.22 46.46 -30.23
C THR A 4 36.47 47.00 -29.02
N ASP A 5 35.48 46.28 -28.51
CA ASP A 5 34.81 46.62 -27.25
C ASP A 5 35.30 45.69 -26.14
N GLY A 6 35.81 46.32 -25.08
CA GLY A 6 36.35 45.71 -23.88
C GLY A 6 35.29 45.39 -22.83
N PHE A 7 35.66 44.42 -22.00
CA PHE A 7 34.95 43.90 -20.84
C PHE A 7 34.61 44.97 -19.79
N TRP A 8 33.40 44.86 -19.21
CA TRP A 8 33.09 45.33 -17.86
C TRP A 8 32.46 44.19 -17.06
N ALA A 9 33.14 43.76 -16.00
CA ALA A 9 32.65 42.79 -15.03
C ALA A 9 31.76 43.48 -14.00
N GLY A 10 30.46 43.14 -13.97
CA GLY A 10 29.53 43.53 -12.93
C GLY A 10 29.52 42.50 -11.80
N LEU A 11 30.01 42.91 -10.63
CA LEU A 11 29.95 42.16 -9.38
C LEU A 11 28.49 42.13 -8.88
N LEU A 12 27.81 40.99 -9.00
CA LEU A 12 26.46 40.80 -8.44
C LEU A 12 26.60 40.44 -6.95
N LEU A 13 26.26 41.40 -6.09
CA LEU A 13 26.20 41.21 -4.64
C LEU A 13 25.01 40.28 -4.32
N ALA A 14 25.29 39.03 -3.95
CA ALA A 14 24.27 38.10 -3.48
C ALA A 14 23.78 38.57 -2.10
N VAL A 15 22.63 39.23 -2.09
CA VAL A 15 21.83 39.42 -0.87
C VAL A 15 21.30 38.05 -0.48
N THR A 16 21.90 37.44 0.55
CA THR A 16 21.29 36.31 1.26
C THR A 16 19.98 36.78 1.88
N MET A 17 18.87 36.53 1.20
CA MET A 17 17.56 36.54 1.85
C MET A 17 17.57 35.42 2.89
N THR A 18 17.59 35.79 4.16
CA THR A 18 17.17 34.90 5.24
C THR A 18 15.76 34.42 4.92
N LEU A 19 15.61 33.12 4.70
CA LEU A 19 14.29 32.48 4.62
C LEU A 19 13.46 32.87 5.85
N PRO A 20 12.15 33.10 5.71
CA PRO A 20 11.30 33.44 6.85
C PRO A 20 11.35 32.28 7.88
N ALA A 21 11.05 32.59 9.15
CA ALA A 21 10.93 31.61 10.22
C ALA A 21 10.20 30.35 9.71
N ALA A 22 10.80 29.16 9.91
CA ALA A 22 10.30 27.91 9.37
C ALA A 22 8.80 27.79 9.60
N ALA A 23 8.03 27.64 8.51
CA ALA A 23 6.59 27.39 8.58
C ALA A 23 6.35 26.18 9.50
N GLN A 24 5.22 26.15 10.22
CA GLN A 24 4.90 25.02 11.07
C GLN A 24 4.87 23.72 10.25
N GLU A 25 5.82 22.82 10.50
CA GLU A 25 6.03 21.58 9.75
C GLU A 25 5.45 20.38 10.52
N ARG A 26 5.67 20.32 11.84
CA ARG A 26 5.06 19.34 12.75
C ARG A 26 3.64 19.72 13.10
N VAL A 27 2.76 18.73 13.05
CA VAL A 27 1.34 18.92 13.31
C VAL A 27 1.12 19.18 14.80
N LEU A 28 0.27 20.16 15.11
CA LEU A 28 -0.11 20.47 16.48
C LEU A 28 -1.49 19.89 16.81
N GLY A 29 -1.67 19.57 18.08
CA GLY A 29 -2.91 19.09 18.65
C GLY A 29 -3.06 19.52 20.11
N LEU A 30 -3.99 18.87 20.80
CA LEU A 30 -4.32 19.08 22.19
C LEU A 30 -4.92 17.79 22.77
N ASP A 31 -5.12 17.76 24.07
CA ASP A 31 -5.98 16.75 24.68
C ASP A 31 -6.90 17.42 25.70
N VAL A 32 -8.05 16.80 25.90
CA VAL A 32 -9.13 17.38 26.70
C VAL A 32 -9.84 16.33 27.52
N SER A 33 -10.49 16.77 28.59
CA SER A 33 -11.36 15.95 29.42
C SER A 33 -12.61 16.73 29.83
N TYR A 34 -13.38 16.17 30.77
CA TYR A 34 -14.42 16.88 31.50
C TYR A 34 -13.98 18.28 31.99
N TRP A 35 -12.70 18.46 32.28
CA TRP A 35 -12.20 19.65 32.95
C TRP A 35 -12.13 20.92 32.11
N ASN A 36 -12.09 20.79 30.79
CA ASN A 36 -12.00 21.94 29.90
C ASN A 36 -13.39 22.58 29.69
N THR A 37 -13.96 23.08 30.79
CA THR A 37 -15.30 23.69 30.89
C THR A 37 -15.29 25.09 31.50
N GLY A 38 -14.09 25.58 31.83
CA GLY A 38 -13.81 26.86 32.47
C GLY A 38 -13.89 26.85 33.99
N ASN A 39 -13.65 28.02 34.58
CA ASN A 39 -13.54 28.21 36.04
C ASN A 39 -14.80 27.83 36.84
N ASN A 40 -15.94 27.67 36.16
CA ASN A 40 -17.18 27.17 36.76
C ASN A 40 -17.42 25.73 36.28
N GLN A 41 -16.86 24.77 37.01
CA GLN A 41 -17.10 23.33 36.90
C GLN A 41 -18.56 22.93 37.23
N ALA A 42 -19.52 23.84 37.07
CA ALA A 42 -20.91 23.65 37.41
C ALA A 42 -21.59 22.73 36.39
N ALA A 43 -22.52 21.91 36.88
CA ALA A 43 -23.27 20.90 36.12
C ALA A 43 -24.09 21.45 34.91
N GLY A 44 -24.08 22.76 34.65
CA GLY A 44 -24.75 23.42 33.51
C GLY A 44 -23.82 24.05 32.47
N SER A 45 -22.49 23.96 32.60
CA SER A 45 -21.58 24.52 31.56
C SER A 45 -21.77 23.79 30.21
N PRO A 46 -21.91 24.50 29.08
CA PRO A 46 -22.01 23.87 27.76
C PRO A 46 -20.69 23.22 27.29
N GLY A 47 -19.60 23.41 28.04
CA GLY A 47 -18.25 22.97 27.67
C GLY A 47 -17.74 23.67 26.41
N ILE A 48 -16.84 23.02 25.68
CA ILE A 48 -16.28 23.53 24.42
C ILE A 48 -17.36 23.45 23.33
N SER A 49 -17.84 24.61 22.86
CA SER A 49 -18.85 24.71 21.80
C SER A 49 -18.31 24.23 20.44
N GLN A 50 -19.19 23.90 19.48
CA GLN A 50 -18.74 23.55 18.12
C GLN A 50 -17.97 24.71 17.46
N ALA A 51 -18.40 25.96 17.67
CA ALA A 51 -17.70 27.12 17.14
C ALA A 51 -16.27 27.21 17.70
N ASN A 52 -16.09 26.93 18.98
CA ASN A 52 -14.77 26.91 19.61
C ASN A 52 -13.88 25.80 19.04
N TRP A 53 -14.43 24.60 18.78
CA TRP A 53 -13.69 23.53 18.09
C TRP A 53 -13.29 23.93 16.66
N ASN A 54 -14.18 24.59 15.92
CA ASN A 54 -13.87 25.09 14.58
C ASN A 54 -12.73 26.13 14.63
N THR A 55 -12.79 27.09 15.56
CA THR A 55 -11.73 28.08 15.78
C THR A 55 -10.42 27.42 16.21
N ALA A 56 -10.45 26.39 17.06
CA ALA A 56 -9.24 25.64 17.42
C ALA A 56 -8.62 24.93 16.21
N PHE A 57 -9.44 24.43 15.29
CA PHE A 57 -8.97 23.77 14.06
C PHE A 57 -8.37 24.76 13.06
N THR A 58 -9.01 25.91 12.85
CA THR A 58 -8.56 26.93 11.89
C THR A 58 -7.48 27.82 12.49
N ASP A 59 -7.84 28.60 13.50
CA ASP A 59 -7.05 29.72 14.02
C ASP A 59 -6.05 29.24 15.07
N GLY A 60 -6.44 28.23 15.87
CA GLY A 60 -5.54 27.54 16.79
C GLY A 60 -4.62 26.53 16.09
N ASN A 61 -4.84 26.28 14.80
CA ASN A 61 -4.12 25.32 13.96
C ASN A 61 -3.95 23.91 14.56
N ARG A 62 -4.96 23.44 15.30
CA ARG A 62 -4.96 22.10 15.90
C ARG A 62 -5.60 21.09 14.95
N LYS A 63 -4.88 20.01 14.62
CA LYS A 63 -5.35 19.00 13.65
C LYS A 63 -5.65 17.65 14.27
N PHE A 64 -5.23 17.43 15.51
CA PHE A 64 -5.57 16.23 16.24
C PHE A 64 -5.94 16.50 17.70
N VAL A 65 -6.70 15.60 18.30
CA VAL A 65 -7.05 15.63 19.72
C VAL A 65 -7.22 14.24 20.34
N TRP A 66 -6.82 14.07 21.59
CA TRP A 66 -7.30 12.96 22.42
C TRP A 66 -8.30 13.47 23.45
N ALA A 67 -9.44 12.78 23.58
CA ALA A 67 -10.46 13.10 24.57
C ALA A 67 -10.54 11.98 25.61
N ARG A 68 -10.57 12.32 26.90
CA ARG A 68 -10.72 11.31 27.96
C ARG A 68 -12.04 10.61 27.79
N ALA A 69 -12.02 9.29 27.76
CA ALA A 69 -13.23 8.48 27.82
C ALA A 69 -13.51 7.98 29.23
N THR A 70 -12.49 7.43 29.87
CA THR A 70 -12.65 6.65 31.11
C THR A 70 -11.46 6.75 32.05
N ARG A 71 -11.67 6.31 33.29
CA ARG A 71 -10.63 6.14 34.33
C ARG A 71 -10.93 4.95 35.22
N GLY A 72 -9.94 4.10 35.50
CA GLY A 72 -10.03 2.97 36.46
C GLY A 72 -10.84 1.74 35.98
N GLY A 73 -10.91 0.63 36.75
CA GLY A 73 -11.67 -0.60 36.41
C GLY A 73 -12.23 -1.44 37.59
N THR A 74 -13.36 -2.16 37.35
CA THR A 74 -14.33 -2.90 38.24
C THR A 74 -15.54 -2.12 38.80
N THR A 75 -16.68 -2.84 38.96
CA THR A 75 -18.00 -2.28 39.35
C THR A 75 -18.02 -1.83 40.81
N GLY A 76 -18.55 -0.63 41.05
CA GLY A 76 -18.77 -0.06 42.37
C GLY A 76 -19.63 1.19 42.22
N GLN A 77 -20.52 1.43 43.18
CA GLN A 77 -21.39 2.62 43.17
C GLN A 77 -20.52 3.87 43.06
N GLY A 78 -20.87 4.74 42.13
CA GLY A 78 -20.10 5.92 41.74
C GLY A 78 -20.06 7.00 42.82
N GLN A 79 -19.15 7.95 42.59
CA GLN A 79 -18.90 9.09 43.47
C GLN A 79 -20.20 9.87 43.62
N THR A 80 -20.82 9.81 44.81
CA THR A 80 -22.06 10.55 45.10
C THR A 80 -21.82 12.03 45.34
N SER A 81 -20.60 12.53 45.15
CA SER A 81 -20.37 13.97 44.97
C SER A 81 -19.08 14.29 44.20
N GLY A 82 -19.24 14.89 43.02
CA GLY A 82 -18.30 15.87 42.50
C GLY A 82 -17.54 15.46 41.23
N THR A 83 -17.67 16.30 40.20
CA THR A 83 -16.53 17.09 39.71
C THR A 83 -15.27 16.90 40.56
N PRO A 84 -14.12 16.49 40.01
CA PRO A 84 -12.96 16.17 40.84
C PRO A 84 -12.36 17.38 41.62
N GLY A 85 -12.98 17.82 42.72
CA GLY A 85 -12.54 19.02 43.42
C GLY A 85 -13.43 19.59 44.53
N GLY A 86 -14.31 18.83 45.19
CA GLY A 86 -15.05 19.42 46.32
C GLY A 86 -16.03 18.51 47.05
N GLY A 87 -15.53 17.74 48.01
CA GLY A 87 -16.39 17.03 48.97
C GLY A 87 -15.59 16.13 49.91
N SER A 88 -15.78 16.29 51.21
CA SER A 88 -15.10 15.50 52.24
C SER A 88 -15.85 14.20 52.57
N ALA A 89 -15.04 13.15 52.76
CA ALA A 89 -15.31 11.86 53.40
C ALA A 89 -15.95 10.73 52.55
N GLU A 90 -15.11 9.70 52.36
CA GLU A 90 -15.35 8.30 51.97
C GLU A 90 -15.45 7.95 50.46
N THR A 91 -14.89 6.76 50.16
CA THR A 91 -15.02 5.90 48.95
C THR A 91 -14.01 6.02 47.78
N LEU A 92 -12.98 5.15 47.81
CA LEU A 92 -12.17 4.74 46.65
C LEU A 92 -13.05 4.03 45.61
N MET A 93 -13.65 4.80 44.70
CA MET A 93 -14.45 4.26 43.60
C MET A 93 -13.60 4.03 42.35
N ARG A 94 -13.85 2.89 41.72
CA ARG A 94 -12.93 2.23 40.78
C ARG A 94 -13.19 2.54 39.31
N ARG A 95 -14.41 2.95 38.94
CA ARG A 95 -14.83 3.20 37.55
C ARG A 95 -15.38 4.62 37.37
N TYR A 96 -14.88 5.36 36.40
CA TYR A 96 -15.39 6.68 36.00
C TYR A 96 -15.53 6.81 34.48
N ASP A 97 -16.72 7.20 34.03
CA ASP A 97 -17.04 7.55 32.65
C ASP A 97 -16.98 9.08 32.49
N ASP A 98 -16.17 9.61 31.57
CA ASP A 98 -16.14 11.06 31.32
C ASP A 98 -17.41 11.50 30.58
N PRO A 99 -18.30 12.30 31.21
CA PRO A 99 -19.62 12.60 30.63
C PRO A 99 -19.54 13.55 29.43
N ARG A 100 -18.34 14.07 29.08
CA ARG A 100 -18.14 14.91 27.91
C ARG A 100 -17.43 14.21 26.76
N PHE A 101 -16.99 12.97 26.94
CA PHE A 101 -16.25 12.24 25.91
C PHE A 101 -16.94 12.28 24.53
N VAL A 102 -18.20 11.80 24.46
CA VAL A 102 -18.97 11.75 23.20
C VAL A 102 -19.19 13.14 22.60
N GLN A 103 -19.43 14.15 23.45
CA GLN A 103 -19.57 15.54 23.02
C GLN A 103 -18.26 16.05 22.37
N ASN A 104 -17.13 15.87 23.05
CA ASN A 104 -15.83 16.38 22.60
C ASN A 104 -15.37 15.68 21.32
N ILE A 105 -15.42 14.35 21.28
CA ILE A 105 -14.95 13.59 20.12
C ILE A 105 -15.80 13.87 18.87
N THR A 106 -17.12 14.03 19.03
CA THR A 106 -18.03 14.35 17.92
C THR A 106 -17.77 15.76 17.40
N ARG A 107 -17.62 16.75 18.28
CA ARG A 107 -17.41 18.14 17.87
C ARG A 107 -16.04 18.37 17.24
N ALA A 108 -15.01 17.74 17.79
CA ALA A 108 -13.66 17.80 17.23
C ALA A 108 -13.57 17.18 15.84
N THR A 109 -14.17 16.00 15.63
CA THR A 109 -14.21 15.36 14.30
C THR A 109 -15.07 16.14 13.31
N THR A 110 -16.17 16.74 13.77
CA THR A 110 -16.99 17.67 12.96
C THR A 110 -16.22 18.92 12.54
N ALA A 111 -15.31 19.42 13.38
CA ALA A 111 -14.43 20.54 13.05
C ALA A 111 -13.30 20.16 12.06
N GLY A 112 -13.10 18.87 11.78
CA GLY A 112 -12.08 18.35 10.87
C GLY A 112 -10.82 17.80 11.54
N MET A 113 -10.79 17.69 12.88
CA MET A 113 -9.66 17.10 13.60
C MET A 113 -9.66 15.57 13.51
N TYR A 114 -8.48 14.98 13.46
CA TYR A 114 -8.30 13.57 13.82
C TYR A 114 -8.48 13.41 15.33
N ALA A 115 -9.34 12.51 15.79
CA ALA A 115 -9.64 12.38 17.20
C ALA A 115 -9.41 10.95 17.70
N GLY A 116 -8.96 10.81 18.94
CA GLY A 116 -8.81 9.55 19.65
C GLY A 116 -9.37 9.63 21.06
N ALA A 117 -9.48 8.47 21.70
CA ALA A 117 -9.89 8.36 23.09
C ALA A 117 -8.69 8.01 23.97
N TYR A 118 -8.71 8.41 25.24
CA TYR A 118 -7.75 7.93 26.23
C TYR A 118 -8.42 7.43 27.52
N HIS A 119 -7.72 6.51 28.20
CA HIS A 119 -8.10 5.91 29.47
C HIS A 119 -7.04 6.21 30.53
N PHE A 120 -7.41 6.90 31.62
CA PHE A 120 -6.52 7.12 32.76
C PHE A 120 -6.43 5.86 33.62
N GLY A 121 -5.28 5.20 33.60
CA GLY A 121 -5.05 3.95 34.31
C GLY A 121 -4.98 4.11 35.82
N ARG A 122 -5.49 3.12 36.56
CA ARG A 122 -5.45 3.07 38.03
C ARG A 122 -4.86 1.76 38.57
N PRO A 123 -3.61 1.43 38.22
CA PRO A 123 -2.90 0.28 38.79
C PRO A 123 -2.66 0.40 40.31
N ASP A 124 -2.83 1.59 40.88
CA ASP A 124 -2.79 1.85 42.33
C ASP A 124 -4.02 1.33 43.10
N ILE A 125 -5.09 0.93 42.41
CA ILE A 125 -6.30 0.39 43.05
C ILE A 125 -6.15 -1.11 43.32
N ALA A 126 -6.26 -1.50 44.59
CA ALA A 126 -6.22 -2.90 45.00
C ALA A 126 -7.32 -3.76 44.33
N GLY A 127 -6.89 -4.84 43.66
CA GLY A 127 -7.78 -5.78 42.98
C GLY A 127 -8.31 -5.29 41.62
N ASN A 128 -7.77 -4.18 41.11
CA ASN A 128 -7.98 -3.75 39.74
C ASN A 128 -6.95 -4.42 38.81
N THR A 129 -7.32 -4.67 37.55
CA THR A 129 -6.43 -5.29 36.56
C THR A 129 -6.44 -4.49 35.27
N GLY A 130 -5.35 -4.56 34.50
CA GLY A 130 -5.30 -3.90 33.19
C GLY A 130 -6.37 -4.41 32.23
N ALA A 131 -6.74 -5.69 32.32
CA ALA A 131 -7.82 -6.27 31.53
C ALA A 131 -9.20 -5.68 31.89
N ASP A 132 -9.49 -5.50 33.18
CA ASP A 132 -10.74 -4.88 33.63
C ASP A 132 -10.85 -3.42 33.18
N GLU A 133 -9.74 -2.70 33.19
CA GLU A 133 -9.65 -1.32 32.69
C GLU A 133 -9.82 -1.24 31.17
N ALA A 134 -9.22 -2.17 30.43
CA ALA A 134 -9.40 -2.27 29.00
C ALA A 134 -10.87 -2.56 28.62
N ASP A 135 -11.53 -3.49 29.33
CA ASP A 135 -12.95 -3.78 29.12
C ASP A 135 -13.84 -2.56 29.41
N HIS A 136 -13.54 -1.81 30.47
CA HIS A 136 -14.21 -0.55 30.75
C HIS A 136 -13.99 0.47 29.61
N PHE A 137 -12.76 0.62 29.14
CA PHE A 137 -12.44 1.54 28.06
C PHE A 137 -13.17 1.16 26.76
N ILE A 138 -13.21 -0.12 26.40
CA ILE A 138 -13.95 -0.64 25.24
C ILE A 138 -15.45 -0.34 25.39
N GLN A 139 -16.04 -0.55 26.58
CA GLN A 139 -17.47 -0.28 26.81
C GLN A 139 -17.86 1.17 26.55
N MET A 140 -16.96 2.13 26.77
CA MET A 140 -17.25 3.55 26.60
C MET A 140 -16.76 4.13 25.27
N ALA A 141 -15.61 3.69 24.76
CA ALA A 141 -14.95 4.25 23.59
C ALA A 141 -14.84 3.29 22.40
N GLY A 142 -15.27 2.02 22.53
CA GLY A 142 -15.13 0.99 21.49
C GLY A 142 -15.74 1.36 20.14
N ALA A 143 -16.83 2.14 20.12
CA ALA A 143 -17.43 2.65 18.89
C ALA A 143 -16.48 3.59 18.08
N PHE A 144 -15.48 4.17 18.74
CA PHE A 144 -14.46 5.05 18.17
C PHE A 144 -13.09 4.37 18.04
N MET A 145 -12.94 3.12 18.50
CA MET A 145 -11.72 2.31 18.32
C MET A 145 -11.73 1.63 16.94
N ARG A 146 -11.82 2.42 15.87
CA ARG A 146 -11.94 1.93 14.49
C ARG A 146 -11.28 2.86 13.46
N ALA A 147 -11.14 2.35 12.24
CA ALA A 147 -10.51 3.08 11.15
C ALA A 147 -11.08 4.48 10.95
N GLY A 148 -10.19 5.46 10.77
CA GLY A 148 -10.49 6.89 10.69
C GLY A 148 -10.34 7.67 12.01
N TYR A 149 -10.25 6.98 13.16
CA TYR A 149 -9.91 7.57 14.45
C TYR A 149 -8.45 7.33 14.82
N LEU A 150 -7.88 8.17 15.69
CA LEU A 150 -6.55 7.95 16.26
C LEU A 150 -6.56 6.76 17.22
N MET A 151 -5.42 6.10 17.34
CA MET A 151 -5.27 4.97 18.26
C MET A 151 -5.73 5.31 19.69
N PRO A 152 -6.40 4.36 20.36
CA PRO A 152 -6.80 4.54 21.74
C PRO A 152 -5.56 4.57 22.64
N VAL A 153 -5.55 5.43 23.64
CA VAL A 153 -4.38 5.65 24.51
C VAL A 153 -4.62 5.10 25.91
N PHE A 154 -3.67 4.32 26.41
CA PHE A 154 -3.51 4.06 27.84
C PHE A 154 -2.67 5.17 28.48
N ASP A 155 -3.26 5.94 29.37
CA ASP A 155 -2.61 7.02 30.10
C ASP A 155 -2.11 6.48 31.45
N LEU A 156 -0.79 6.33 31.57
CA LEU A 156 -0.11 5.75 32.72
C LEU A 156 0.54 6.84 33.58
N GLU A 157 -0.21 7.27 34.59
CA GLU A 157 0.21 8.29 35.55
C GLU A 157 -0.10 7.95 37.02
N ALA A 158 -0.33 6.66 37.33
CA ALA A 158 -0.55 6.17 38.69
C ALA A 158 0.13 4.81 38.95
N GLY A 159 0.23 4.41 40.23
CA GLY A 159 0.65 3.07 40.65
C GLY A 159 2.14 2.85 40.88
N GLN A 160 3.00 3.84 40.63
CA GLN A 160 4.44 3.73 40.89
C GLN A 160 4.78 3.45 42.36
N ALA A 161 4.00 3.97 43.32
CA ALA A 161 4.26 3.78 44.74
C ALA A 161 3.66 2.47 45.28
N GLU A 162 2.59 1.98 44.64
CA GLU A 162 1.80 0.83 45.07
C GLU A 162 2.23 -0.49 44.39
N THR A 163 3.00 -0.42 43.31
CA THR A 163 3.40 -1.58 42.51
C THR A 163 4.92 -1.62 42.30
N THR A 164 5.46 -2.82 42.05
CA THR A 164 6.84 -2.97 41.56
C THR A 164 6.91 -2.69 40.06
N PRO A 165 8.09 -2.37 39.49
CA PRO A 165 8.27 -2.19 38.05
C PRO A 165 7.67 -3.32 37.20
N THR A 166 7.89 -4.57 37.63
CA THR A 166 7.38 -5.77 36.97
C THR A 166 5.86 -5.86 37.02
N GLN A 167 5.23 -5.47 38.13
CA GLN A 167 3.78 -5.46 38.29
C GLN A 167 3.14 -4.34 37.46
N LEU A 168 3.74 -3.15 37.46
CA LEU A 168 3.29 -2.02 36.64
C LEU A 168 3.35 -2.35 35.15
N ALA A 169 4.46 -2.96 34.72
CA ALA A 169 4.64 -3.43 33.36
C ALA A 169 3.62 -4.51 32.99
N GLN A 170 3.36 -5.46 33.88
CA GLN A 170 2.38 -6.50 33.64
C GLN A 170 0.96 -5.93 33.51
N PHE A 171 0.56 -5.02 34.40
CA PHE A 171 -0.75 -4.35 34.31
C PHE A 171 -0.93 -3.65 32.95
N THR A 172 0.12 -2.95 32.53
CA THR A 172 0.16 -2.21 31.25
C THR A 172 0.08 -3.17 30.05
N LEU A 173 0.76 -4.34 30.12
CA LEU A 173 0.67 -5.39 29.10
C LEU A 173 -0.72 -6.02 29.06
N ASP A 174 -1.32 -6.31 30.22
CA ASP A 174 -2.66 -6.91 30.32
C ASP A 174 -3.71 -5.99 29.68
N PHE A 175 -3.60 -4.68 29.88
CA PHE A 175 -4.45 -3.69 29.22
C PHE A 175 -4.34 -3.77 27.68
N SER A 176 -3.13 -3.68 27.13
CA SER A 176 -2.94 -3.72 25.67
C SER A 176 -3.35 -5.06 25.06
N ASN A 177 -3.04 -6.17 25.74
CA ASN A 177 -3.40 -7.51 25.28
C ASN A 177 -4.92 -7.69 25.25
N ARG A 178 -5.64 -7.14 26.23
CA ARG A 178 -7.10 -7.22 26.24
C ARG A 178 -7.74 -6.37 25.14
N ILE A 179 -7.21 -5.17 24.87
CA ILE A 179 -7.64 -4.37 23.70
C ILE A 179 -7.39 -5.15 22.40
N TYR A 180 -6.23 -5.79 22.25
CA TYR A 180 -5.92 -6.59 21.07
C TYR A 180 -6.83 -7.81 20.92
N GLU A 181 -7.10 -8.51 22.01
CA GLU A 181 -8.00 -9.68 22.02
C GLU A 181 -9.41 -9.33 21.51
N VAL A 182 -9.96 -8.20 21.97
CA VAL A 182 -11.36 -7.81 21.68
C VAL A 182 -11.48 -6.97 20.41
N MET A 183 -10.56 -6.05 20.21
CA MET A 183 -10.63 -5.03 19.14
C MET A 183 -9.67 -5.30 17.98
N GLN A 184 -8.79 -6.30 18.09
CA GLN A 184 -7.78 -6.67 17.09
C GLN A 184 -6.81 -5.55 16.72
N ILE A 185 -6.65 -4.59 17.63
CA ILE A 185 -5.77 -3.44 17.49
C ILE A 185 -4.91 -3.26 18.75
N ARG A 186 -3.82 -2.52 18.64
CA ARG A 186 -2.95 -2.18 19.76
C ARG A 186 -3.21 -0.72 20.16
N PRO A 187 -3.35 -0.43 21.46
CA PRO A 187 -3.40 0.95 21.93
C PRO A 187 -2.02 1.60 21.87
N ALA A 188 -2.02 2.92 21.94
CA ALA A 188 -0.85 3.71 22.27
C ALA A 188 -0.71 3.86 23.80
N ILE A 189 0.45 4.35 24.25
CA ILE A 189 0.65 4.69 25.65
C ILE A 189 1.07 6.15 25.80
N TYR A 190 0.51 6.80 26.82
CA TYR A 190 0.93 8.09 27.30
C TYR A 190 1.58 7.93 28.68
N LEU A 191 2.75 8.57 28.86
CA LEU A 191 3.47 8.61 30.12
C LEU A 191 4.54 9.71 30.13
N ASN A 192 5.02 10.07 31.32
CA ASN A 192 6.17 10.95 31.48
C ASN A 192 7.46 10.15 31.79
N GLY A 193 8.60 10.85 31.78
CA GLY A 193 9.91 10.22 32.02
C GLY A 193 10.07 9.49 33.36
N ASN A 194 9.28 9.81 34.39
CA ASN A 194 9.31 9.07 35.66
C ASN A 194 8.72 7.67 35.45
N TYR A 195 7.54 7.58 34.83
CA TYR A 195 6.88 6.32 34.52
C TYR A 195 7.69 5.51 33.50
N SER A 196 8.30 6.16 32.51
CA SER A 196 9.18 5.50 31.54
C SER A 196 10.40 4.88 32.23
N SER A 197 11.01 5.61 33.17
CA SER A 197 12.13 5.13 33.98
C SER A 197 11.74 3.95 34.88
N GLU A 198 10.53 3.95 35.42
CA GLU A 198 10.03 2.81 36.20
C GLU A 198 9.89 1.57 35.31
N MET A 199 9.27 1.73 34.14
CA MET A 199 9.09 0.64 33.16
C MET A 199 10.42 0.10 32.64
N GLN A 200 11.48 0.91 32.59
CA GLN A 200 12.83 0.46 32.24
C GLN A 200 13.41 -0.53 33.26
N SER A 201 12.93 -0.49 34.51
CA SER A 201 13.35 -1.41 35.58
C SER A 201 12.59 -2.75 35.56
N ALA A 202 11.62 -2.92 34.65
CA ALA A 202 10.96 -4.20 34.42
C ALA A 202 11.89 -5.23 33.76
N THR A 203 11.45 -6.49 33.72
CA THR A 203 12.25 -7.56 33.10
C THR A 203 12.47 -7.32 31.61
N LEU A 204 13.61 -7.77 31.06
CA LEU A 204 13.90 -7.63 29.63
C LEU A 204 12.78 -8.22 28.73
N ALA A 205 12.18 -9.34 29.14
CA ALA A 205 11.08 -9.95 28.41
C ALA A 205 9.86 -9.03 28.34
N GLN A 206 9.50 -8.37 29.45
CA GLN A 206 8.39 -7.40 29.47
C GLN A 206 8.73 -6.14 28.66
N ARG A 207 9.95 -5.62 28.76
CA ARG A 207 10.39 -4.48 27.93
C ARG A 207 10.29 -4.78 26.44
N ASN A 208 10.71 -5.98 26.04
CA ASN A 208 10.55 -6.46 24.66
C ASN A 208 9.08 -6.51 24.23
N GLN A 209 8.19 -7.03 25.08
CA GLN A 209 6.76 -7.04 24.77
C GLN A 209 6.17 -5.63 24.67
N LEU A 210 6.61 -4.69 25.52
CA LEU A 210 6.11 -3.31 25.54
C LEU A 210 6.49 -2.55 24.27
N ALA A 211 7.74 -2.67 23.81
CA ALA A 211 8.33 -1.68 22.92
C ALA A 211 9.19 -2.23 21.77
N GLN A 212 9.58 -3.52 21.75
CA GLN A 212 10.46 -4.03 20.70
C GLN A 212 9.79 -3.98 19.31
N PRO A 213 10.35 -3.25 18.34
CA PRO A 213 9.83 -3.26 16.98
C PRO A 213 9.91 -4.67 16.38
N VAL A 214 8.88 -5.05 15.62
CA VAL A 214 8.93 -6.27 14.82
C VAL A 214 9.49 -5.99 13.42
N GLY A 215 10.14 -6.99 12.81
CA GLY A 215 10.87 -6.81 11.55
C GLY A 215 10.02 -6.45 10.32
N SER A 216 8.69 -6.55 10.39
CA SER A 216 7.78 -6.29 9.27
C SER A 216 6.78 -5.17 9.53
N GLY A 217 6.95 -4.31 10.55
CA GLY A 217 5.96 -3.28 10.90
C GLY A 217 5.54 -2.35 9.75
N PRO A 218 4.32 -1.78 9.76
CA PRO A 218 3.31 -1.82 10.82
C PRO A 218 2.54 -3.15 10.88
N THR A 219 2.19 -3.56 12.10
CA THR A 219 1.50 -4.81 12.47
C THR A 219 0.59 -4.55 13.66
N MET A 220 -0.38 -5.45 13.91
CA MET A 220 -1.13 -5.45 15.17
C MET A 220 -0.62 -6.49 16.17
N THR A 221 0.34 -7.33 15.79
CA THR A 221 0.82 -8.43 16.64
C THR A 221 1.78 -7.97 17.73
N GLY A 222 2.55 -6.89 17.49
CA GLY A 222 3.45 -6.30 18.47
C GLY A 222 4.25 -5.11 17.91
N PRO A 223 4.89 -4.29 18.75
CA PRO A 223 4.88 -4.37 20.22
C PRO A 223 3.50 -4.05 20.82
N ALA A 224 3.34 -4.25 22.13
CA ALA A 224 2.10 -3.95 22.84
C ALA A 224 1.70 -2.46 22.73
N TYR A 225 2.70 -1.58 22.58
CA TYR A 225 2.50 -0.14 22.42
C TYR A 225 3.36 0.41 21.27
N PRO A 226 2.84 0.38 20.02
CA PRO A 226 3.57 0.82 18.83
C PRO A 226 3.66 2.35 18.68
N MET A 227 2.98 3.11 19.54
CA MET A 227 3.01 4.57 19.58
C MET A 227 3.22 5.04 21.01
N LEU A 228 4.24 5.88 21.16
CA LEU A 228 4.62 6.50 22.42
C LEU A 228 4.22 7.98 22.40
N TRP A 229 3.42 8.39 23.38
CA TRP A 229 3.05 9.77 23.62
C TRP A 229 3.70 10.24 24.92
N ASP A 230 4.79 11.02 24.82
CA ASP A 230 5.55 11.44 25.99
C ASP A 230 5.09 12.78 26.54
N ALA A 231 5.02 12.87 27.87
CA ALA A 231 4.71 14.12 28.56
C ALA A 231 5.97 14.80 29.11
N ARG A 232 6.18 16.05 28.69
CA ARG A 232 7.24 16.90 29.24
C ARG A 232 7.01 18.36 28.99
N TYR A 233 7.15 19.18 30.03
CA TYR A 233 6.90 20.63 29.95
C TYR A 233 8.17 21.43 30.24
N PRO A 234 9.04 21.67 29.24
CA PRO A 234 10.29 22.42 29.45
C PRO A 234 10.09 23.84 29.99
N ASN A 235 8.96 24.48 29.62
CA ASN A 235 8.63 25.83 30.08
C ASN A 235 7.11 26.03 30.13
N ASN A 236 6.48 25.63 31.23
CA ASN A 236 5.03 25.79 31.39
C ASN A 236 4.61 27.24 31.73
N ASP A 237 5.57 28.08 32.13
CA ASP A 237 5.31 29.51 32.37
C ASP A 237 5.19 30.29 31.04
N ASP A 238 5.90 29.84 30.01
CA ASP A 238 5.77 30.33 28.64
C ASP A 238 5.75 29.16 27.62
N PRO A 239 4.60 28.48 27.46
CA PRO A 239 4.45 27.38 26.51
C PRO A 239 4.83 27.72 25.06
N ASN A 240 4.72 28.99 24.66
CA ASN A 240 5.03 29.43 23.30
C ASN A 240 6.54 29.51 23.04
N SER A 241 7.37 29.52 24.10
CA SER A 241 8.84 29.50 23.96
C SER A 241 9.39 28.11 23.66
N ILE A 242 8.57 27.07 23.72
CA ILE A 242 9.01 25.68 23.57
C ILE A 242 9.23 25.38 22.08
N PRO A 243 10.41 24.87 21.67
CA PRO A 243 10.76 24.69 20.26
C PRO A 243 10.12 23.42 19.67
N VAL A 244 8.79 23.32 19.67
CA VAL A 244 8.05 22.10 19.28
C VAL A 244 8.31 21.62 17.85
N GLN A 245 8.74 22.53 16.96
CA GLN A 245 9.02 22.23 15.56
C GLN A 245 10.38 21.56 15.32
N THR A 246 11.34 21.72 16.24
CA THR A 246 12.73 21.25 16.06
C THR A 246 13.28 20.49 17.26
N GLY A 247 12.70 20.69 18.44
CA GLY A 247 13.09 20.05 19.69
C GLY A 247 12.52 18.63 19.85
N SER A 248 12.88 18.00 20.95
CA SER A 248 12.43 16.67 21.36
C SER A 248 12.25 16.64 22.87
N PRO A 249 11.35 15.80 23.42
CA PRO A 249 11.18 15.63 24.86
C PRO A 249 12.52 15.45 25.60
N LYS A 250 13.47 14.71 25.03
CA LYS A 250 14.75 14.38 25.68
C LYS A 250 15.81 15.50 25.71
N THR A 251 15.63 16.61 24.97
CA THR A 251 16.74 17.51 24.57
C THR A 251 17.09 18.68 25.50
N THR A 252 16.80 18.61 26.80
CA THR A 252 17.28 19.64 27.76
C THR A 252 18.47 19.15 28.58
N PRO A 253 19.31 20.04 29.15
CA PRO A 253 20.51 19.67 29.92
C PRO A 253 20.29 18.76 31.14
N SER A 254 19.04 18.55 31.60
CA SER A 254 18.71 17.80 32.81
C SER A 254 18.21 16.37 32.58
N THR A 255 18.06 15.90 31.33
CA THR A 255 17.46 14.60 31.02
C THR A 255 18.51 13.54 30.65
N ASN A 256 18.49 12.45 31.40
CA ASN A 256 19.37 11.28 31.25
C ASN A 256 19.13 10.57 29.91
N SER A 257 20.06 9.72 29.48
CA SER A 257 20.00 8.97 28.21
C SER A 257 18.84 7.96 28.11
N SER A 258 18.04 7.77 29.16
CA SER A 258 16.98 6.75 29.29
C SER A 258 15.58 7.33 29.51
N TYR A 259 15.33 8.56 29.03
CA TYR A 259 14.05 9.25 29.25
C TYR A 259 12.84 8.48 28.69
N TYR A 260 13.00 7.78 27.57
CA TYR A 260 11.91 7.03 26.94
C TYR A 260 11.78 5.61 27.48
N GLY A 261 12.54 5.22 28.50
CA GLY A 261 12.43 3.91 29.13
C GLY A 261 12.61 2.75 28.14
N PRO A 262 11.74 1.72 28.13
CA PRO A 262 11.89 0.53 27.27
C PRO A 262 12.06 0.84 25.78
N TRP A 263 11.54 1.97 25.31
CA TRP A 263 11.62 2.35 23.90
C TRP A 263 13.02 2.83 23.48
N ASP A 264 13.90 3.20 24.42
CA ASP A 264 15.31 3.51 24.15
C ASP A 264 16.14 2.24 23.80
N ASP A 265 15.65 1.02 24.09
CA ASP A 265 16.42 -0.24 23.98
C ASP A 265 16.70 -0.68 22.51
N TYR A 266 16.02 -0.09 21.52
CA TYR A 266 15.97 -0.63 20.14
C TYR A 266 16.58 0.27 19.05
N GLY A 267 17.54 1.11 19.41
CA GLY A 267 18.39 1.84 18.45
C GLY A 267 17.75 3.06 17.79
N ASN A 268 16.52 3.42 18.15
CA ASN A 268 15.93 4.72 17.81
C ASN A 268 16.21 5.72 18.95
N THR A 269 16.89 6.83 18.64
CA THR A 269 17.25 7.86 19.64
C THR A 269 16.07 8.73 20.07
N ASP A 270 15.00 8.78 19.25
CA ASP A 270 13.79 9.56 19.46
C ASP A 270 12.54 8.73 19.09
N PRO A 271 12.19 7.71 19.90
CA PRO A 271 11.09 6.79 19.63
C PRO A 271 9.69 7.40 19.86
N TRP A 272 9.60 8.61 20.41
CA TRP A 272 8.34 9.31 20.63
C TRP A 272 7.61 9.57 19.31
N SER A 273 6.29 9.45 19.36
CA SER A 273 5.38 9.71 18.22
C SER A 273 4.64 11.03 18.42
N PHE A 274 4.25 11.31 19.67
CA PHE A 274 3.60 12.54 20.09
C PHE A 274 4.24 13.06 21.38
N TRP A 275 4.20 14.37 21.55
CA TRP A 275 4.77 15.05 22.71
C TRP A 275 3.73 16.01 23.28
N GLN A 276 3.31 15.78 24.52
CA GLN A 276 2.59 16.77 25.32
C GLN A 276 3.61 17.74 25.90
N TYR A 277 3.65 18.95 25.35
CA TYR A 277 4.74 19.90 25.60
C TYR A 277 4.39 20.99 26.61
N ALA A 278 3.12 21.17 26.94
CA ALA A 278 2.65 22.11 27.95
C ALA A 278 1.28 21.70 28.48
N SER A 279 0.96 22.13 29.71
CA SER A 279 -0.36 21.96 30.32
C SER A 279 -1.12 23.26 30.58
N THR A 280 -0.54 24.39 30.21
CA THR A 280 -1.06 25.76 30.43
C THR A 280 -1.22 26.52 29.11
N LEU A 281 -1.27 25.82 27.97
CA LEU A 281 -1.28 26.46 26.67
C LEU A 281 -2.61 27.21 26.45
N SER A 282 -2.53 28.46 25.98
CA SER A 282 -3.72 29.17 25.51
C SER A 282 -3.95 28.88 24.02
N ILE A 283 -5.05 28.19 23.69
CA ILE A 283 -5.39 27.84 22.30
C ILE A 283 -6.59 28.67 21.85
N PRO A 284 -6.52 29.40 20.73
CA PRO A 284 -7.67 30.08 20.15
C PRO A 284 -8.91 29.17 20.06
N GLY A 285 -10.06 29.67 20.51
CA GLY A 285 -11.30 28.90 20.59
C GLY A 285 -11.46 28.16 21.91
N ILE A 286 -10.45 27.39 22.34
CA ILE A 286 -10.49 26.70 23.64
C ILE A 286 -10.35 27.67 24.80
N ASN A 287 -9.51 28.70 24.64
CA ASN A 287 -9.28 29.77 25.62
C ASN A 287 -10.52 30.62 25.96
N ALA A 288 -11.58 30.53 25.16
CA ALA A 288 -12.89 31.10 25.49
C ALA A 288 -13.62 30.33 26.61
N VAL A 289 -13.17 29.11 26.89
CA VAL A 289 -13.72 28.21 27.92
C VAL A 289 -12.68 27.98 28.99
N ASP A 290 -11.47 27.56 28.62
CA ASP A 290 -10.40 27.20 29.55
C ASP A 290 -9.11 27.93 29.20
N SER A 291 -8.59 28.75 30.12
CA SER A 291 -7.43 29.61 29.86
C SER A 291 -6.11 28.85 29.72
N GLY A 292 -6.04 27.60 30.17
CA GLY A 292 -4.87 26.72 30.01
C GLY A 292 -5.31 25.31 29.66
N VAL A 293 -4.82 24.78 28.54
CA VAL A 293 -5.12 23.42 28.07
C VAL A 293 -3.82 22.71 27.70
N ASP A 294 -3.87 21.38 27.72
CA ASP A 294 -2.75 20.54 27.32
C ASP A 294 -2.46 20.67 25.81
N GLY A 295 -1.22 21.01 25.50
CA GLY A 295 -0.73 21.24 24.15
C GLY A 295 0.11 20.07 23.65
N ASN A 296 -0.21 19.57 22.45
CA ASN A 296 0.50 18.44 21.84
C ASN A 296 1.13 18.78 20.49
N VAL A 297 2.21 18.07 20.16
CA VAL A 297 2.85 18.09 18.84
C VAL A 297 3.15 16.67 18.38
N ALA A 298 2.92 16.38 17.11
CA ALA A 298 3.35 15.13 16.47
C ALA A 298 4.82 15.23 16.05
N HIS A 299 5.55 14.11 16.04
CA HIS A 299 6.94 14.11 15.57
C HIS A 299 7.08 14.47 14.08
N GLY A 300 6.00 14.31 13.33
CA GLY A 300 5.96 14.53 11.88
C GLY A 300 4.82 15.40 11.38
N ASP A 301 4.69 15.37 10.05
CA ASP A 301 3.64 16.05 9.31
C ASP A 301 2.28 15.34 9.41
N ILE A 302 1.29 15.78 8.62
CA ILE A 302 -0.05 15.18 8.65
C ILE A 302 -0.08 13.75 8.13
N GLU A 303 0.82 13.37 7.23
CA GLU A 303 0.95 11.99 6.77
C GLU A 303 1.57 11.09 7.85
N TYR A 304 2.45 11.64 8.67
CA TYR A 304 2.95 10.96 9.86
C TYR A 304 1.82 10.75 10.89
N VAL A 305 1.00 11.76 11.17
CA VAL A 305 -0.19 11.60 12.05
C VAL A 305 -1.13 10.51 11.53
N ARG A 306 -1.33 10.43 10.20
CA ARG A 306 -2.17 9.41 9.55
C ARG A 306 -1.64 7.97 9.71
N ASN A 307 -0.38 7.77 10.06
CA ASN A 307 0.14 6.44 10.42
C ASN A 307 -0.39 5.93 11.76
N TYR A 308 -0.90 6.83 12.61
CA TYR A 308 -1.45 6.52 13.93
C TYR A 308 -2.98 6.58 13.96
N LEU A 309 -3.62 6.60 12.78
CA LEU A 309 -5.01 6.21 12.66
C LEU A 309 -5.10 4.69 12.82
N ILE A 310 -6.16 4.26 13.48
CA ILE A 310 -6.47 2.84 13.64
C ILE A 310 -6.57 2.21 12.25
N PRO A 311 -5.85 1.11 11.96
CA PRO A 311 -5.92 0.49 10.65
C PRO A 311 -7.25 -0.23 10.45
N ALA A 312 -7.65 -0.36 9.19
CA ALA A 312 -8.65 -1.34 8.80
C ALA A 312 -7.99 -2.73 8.78
N VAL A 313 -8.51 -3.65 9.59
CA VAL A 313 -8.00 -5.01 9.71
C VAL A 313 -9.08 -6.02 9.40
N TRP A 314 -8.66 -7.16 8.86
CA TRP A 314 -9.57 -8.28 8.61
C TRP A 314 -10.01 -8.91 9.93
N TRP A 315 -11.32 -9.04 10.12
CA TRP A 315 -11.94 -9.32 11.41
C TRP A 315 -12.05 -10.81 11.75
N ASN A 316 -12.12 -11.67 10.73
CA ASN A 316 -12.42 -13.10 10.89
C ASN A 316 -11.22 -13.98 10.51
N ASP A 317 -11.04 -15.14 11.14
CA ASP A 317 -10.00 -16.14 10.75
C ASP A 317 -10.40 -16.99 9.53
N THR A 318 -11.21 -16.43 8.63
CA THR A 318 -11.71 -17.12 7.44
C THR A 318 -11.49 -16.27 6.19
N SER A 319 -11.21 -16.94 5.07
CA SER A 319 -11.19 -16.34 3.74
C SER A 319 -12.53 -15.68 3.41
N GLY A 320 -12.52 -14.66 2.54
CA GLY A 320 -13.74 -13.98 2.14
C GLY A 320 -13.52 -12.83 1.16
N ASP A 321 -14.64 -12.20 0.78
CA ASP A 321 -14.65 -11.08 -0.16
C ASP A 321 -14.37 -9.74 0.54
N TRP A 322 -13.53 -8.91 -0.06
CA TRP A 322 -13.15 -7.58 0.39
C TRP A 322 -14.38 -6.67 0.61
N SER A 323 -15.42 -6.80 -0.22
CA SER A 323 -16.61 -5.95 -0.18
C SER A 323 -17.61 -6.37 0.90
N SER A 324 -17.31 -7.41 1.69
CA SER A 324 -18.15 -7.83 2.80
C SER A 324 -17.82 -7.04 4.08
N LEU A 325 -18.72 -6.14 4.50
CA LEU A 325 -18.54 -5.30 5.69
C LEU A 325 -18.14 -6.09 6.95
N ALA A 326 -18.81 -7.22 7.21
CA ALA A 326 -18.57 -8.03 8.39
C ALA A 326 -17.16 -8.63 8.49
N ASN A 327 -16.38 -8.59 7.40
CA ASN A 327 -14.99 -9.02 7.38
C ASN A 327 -14.00 -7.95 7.84
N TRP A 328 -14.46 -6.73 8.14
CA TRP A 328 -13.60 -5.62 8.55
C TRP A 328 -13.95 -5.13 9.95
N ASN A 329 -12.96 -4.72 10.74
CA ASN A 329 -13.20 -4.02 12.01
C ASN A 329 -14.04 -2.74 11.81
N SER A 330 -13.83 -2.03 10.70
CA SER A 330 -14.59 -0.84 10.30
C SER A 330 -16.03 -1.16 9.90
N GLY A 331 -16.33 -2.40 9.52
CA GLY A 331 -17.67 -2.85 9.14
C GLY A 331 -18.45 -3.55 10.26
N GLN A 332 -17.87 -3.69 11.46
CA GLN A 332 -18.62 -4.16 12.63
C GLN A 332 -19.68 -3.14 13.05
N ALA A 333 -20.80 -3.62 13.61
CA ALA A 333 -21.82 -2.75 14.17
C ALA A 333 -21.28 -1.99 15.39
N THR A 334 -21.54 -0.69 15.48
CA THR A 334 -21.16 0.10 16.66
C THR A 334 -22.09 -0.18 17.83
N ILE A 335 -21.50 -0.42 18.99
CA ILE A 335 -22.22 -0.59 20.25
C ILE A 335 -22.35 0.76 20.95
N VAL A 336 -23.54 1.09 21.43
CA VAL A 336 -23.79 2.31 22.22
C VAL A 336 -23.02 2.22 23.54
N PRO A 337 -22.28 3.29 23.94
CA PRO A 337 -21.59 3.32 25.21
C PRO A 337 -22.50 2.92 26.37
N ILE A 338 -22.10 1.92 27.15
CA ILE A 338 -22.88 1.41 28.28
C ILE A 338 -22.46 2.19 29.53
N GLN A 339 -23.36 3.02 30.04
CA GLN A 339 -23.15 3.68 31.33
C GLN A 339 -23.52 2.77 32.48
N ALA A 340 -22.56 2.55 33.38
CA ALA A 340 -22.81 1.80 34.61
C ALA A 340 -23.71 2.61 35.57
N ALA A 341 -24.43 1.90 36.44
CA ALA A 341 -25.26 2.54 37.46
C ALA A 341 -24.43 3.48 38.36
N GLY A 342 -24.91 4.72 38.55
CA GLY A 342 -24.24 5.72 39.38
C GLY A 342 -23.19 6.58 38.66
N GLN A 343 -23.05 6.46 37.34
CA GLN A 343 -22.22 7.36 36.52
C GLN A 343 -22.98 8.62 36.14
N ALA A 344 -22.24 9.71 35.86
CA ALA A 344 -22.83 10.96 35.41
C ALA A 344 -23.48 10.81 34.02
N THR A 345 -24.64 11.41 33.82
CA THR A 345 -25.31 11.42 32.50
C THR A 345 -24.45 12.14 31.45
N PRO A 346 -24.34 11.64 30.20
CA PRO A 346 -23.57 12.30 29.16
C PRO A 346 -24.19 13.65 28.80
N PHE A 347 -23.35 14.66 28.54
CA PHE A 347 -23.79 15.98 28.13
C PHE A 347 -24.32 16.03 26.70
N ALA A 348 -24.01 15.03 25.88
CA ALA A 348 -24.59 14.85 24.57
C ALA A 348 -24.61 13.36 24.21
N GLY A 349 -25.71 12.92 23.60
CA GLY A 349 -25.69 11.77 22.70
C GLY A 349 -25.18 12.24 21.33
N GLY A 350 -24.38 11.42 20.67
CA GLY A 350 -23.94 11.63 19.29
C GLY A 350 -24.32 10.43 18.42
N ALA A 351 -24.47 10.65 17.11
CA ALA A 351 -24.53 9.53 16.17
C ALA A 351 -23.20 8.78 16.24
N LEU A 352 -23.26 7.47 16.44
CA LEU A 352 -22.06 6.63 16.41
C LEU A 352 -21.54 6.52 14.97
N PRO A 353 -20.24 6.28 14.77
CA PRO A 353 -19.67 6.16 13.43
C PRO A 353 -20.29 4.96 12.69
N PRO A 354 -20.87 5.13 11.50
CA PRO A 354 -21.51 4.03 10.80
C PRO A 354 -20.48 2.96 10.38
N PRO A 355 -20.88 1.68 10.29
CA PRO A 355 -20.07 0.66 9.65
C PRO A 355 -19.75 1.02 8.20
N ARG A 356 -18.50 0.80 7.76
CA ARG A 356 -18.06 1.08 6.40
C ARG A 356 -16.95 0.14 5.93
N LEU A 357 -16.82 0.01 4.61
CA LEU A 357 -15.68 -0.67 4.01
C LEU A 357 -14.41 0.19 4.11
N PRO A 358 -13.22 -0.43 4.07
CA PRO A 358 -11.98 0.30 3.87
C PRO A 358 -12.02 1.05 2.55
N GLY A 359 -11.62 2.32 2.54
CA GLY A 359 -11.62 3.13 1.34
C GLY A 359 -12.99 3.65 0.89
N ALA A 360 -14.05 3.45 1.68
CA ALA A 360 -15.37 4.00 1.39
C ALA A 360 -15.36 5.54 1.34
N ALA A 361 -16.15 6.12 0.45
CA ALA A 361 -16.31 7.58 0.39
C ALA A 361 -16.94 8.14 1.68
N GLY A 362 -16.55 9.34 2.08
CA GLY A 362 -17.07 9.99 3.27
C GLY A 362 -16.31 11.27 3.61
N ALA A 363 -16.53 11.78 4.82
CA ALA A 363 -15.83 12.95 5.37
C ALA A 363 -15.35 12.68 6.79
N GLY A 364 -14.26 13.33 7.18
CA GLY A 364 -13.64 13.15 8.49
C GLY A 364 -13.32 11.67 8.77
N PRO A 365 -13.59 11.15 9.98
CA PRO A 365 -13.29 9.75 10.34
C PRO A 365 -14.17 8.73 9.60
N ASN A 366 -15.26 9.16 8.95
CA ASN A 366 -16.12 8.29 8.17
C ASN A 366 -15.63 8.10 6.72
N SER A 367 -14.60 8.85 6.30
CA SER A 367 -13.92 8.62 5.02
C SER A 367 -12.90 7.49 5.16
N GLY A 368 -12.93 6.54 4.23
CA GLY A 368 -11.91 5.51 4.10
C GLY A 368 -10.69 5.93 3.28
N GLN A 369 -10.69 7.12 2.68
CA GLN A 369 -9.58 7.61 1.86
C GLN A 369 -8.24 7.65 2.63
N TYR A 370 -8.29 7.77 3.96
CA TYR A 370 -7.12 7.80 4.83
C TYR A 370 -6.81 6.45 5.50
N ASP A 371 -7.53 5.38 5.15
CA ASP A 371 -7.35 4.08 5.78
C ASP A 371 -5.99 3.48 5.42
N THR A 372 -5.26 3.09 6.46
CA THR A 372 -4.21 2.07 6.33
C THR A 372 -4.87 0.71 6.48
N VAL A 373 -4.78 -0.15 5.47
CA VAL A 373 -5.24 -1.53 5.53
C VAL A 373 -4.08 -2.43 5.93
N ILE A 374 -4.28 -3.26 6.94
CA ILE A 374 -3.33 -4.31 7.34
C ILE A 374 -4.07 -5.65 7.27
N LEU A 375 -3.71 -6.47 6.28
CA LEU A 375 -4.21 -7.83 6.16
C LEU A 375 -3.22 -8.78 6.84
N GLU A 376 -3.50 -9.06 8.11
CA GLU A 376 -2.69 -9.87 9.02
C GLU A 376 -3.58 -10.72 9.93
N ARG A 377 -3.51 -12.04 9.78
CA ARG A 377 -4.14 -13.03 10.64
C ARG A 377 -3.08 -14.06 11.04
N PRO A 378 -2.22 -13.78 12.03
CA PRO A 378 -1.04 -14.59 12.33
C PRO A 378 -1.35 -16.04 12.74
N ASN A 379 -2.58 -16.29 13.19
CA ASN A 379 -3.05 -17.61 13.61
C ASN A 379 -3.93 -18.30 12.54
N ALA A 380 -4.05 -17.71 11.36
CA ALA A 380 -4.80 -18.24 10.23
C ALA A 380 -3.96 -18.15 8.95
N ASN A 381 -4.49 -18.73 7.88
CA ASN A 381 -3.95 -18.57 6.54
C ASN A 381 -5.14 -18.30 5.64
N ILE A 382 -5.43 -17.02 5.43
CA ILE A 382 -6.64 -16.60 4.75
C ILE A 382 -6.35 -16.09 3.36
N THR A 383 -7.38 -16.17 2.52
CA THR A 383 -7.43 -15.54 1.20
C THR A 383 -8.50 -14.47 1.23
N VAL A 384 -8.09 -13.22 0.97
CA VAL A 384 -9.01 -12.11 0.73
C VAL A 384 -9.15 -11.95 -0.78
N THR A 385 -10.39 -11.96 -1.28
CA THR A 385 -10.67 -11.76 -2.71
C THR A 385 -11.31 -10.39 -2.93
N LEU A 386 -10.78 -9.61 -3.86
CA LEU A 386 -11.42 -8.40 -4.36
C LEU A 386 -11.92 -8.68 -5.78
N ALA A 387 -13.21 -8.96 -5.89
CA ALA A 387 -13.83 -9.30 -7.18
C ALA A 387 -14.54 -8.12 -7.86
N THR A 388 -15.00 -7.12 -7.10
CA THR A 388 -15.80 -6.00 -7.61
C THR A 388 -15.60 -4.72 -6.79
N GLY A 389 -16.15 -3.61 -7.30
CA GLY A 389 -16.17 -2.32 -6.62
C GLY A 389 -14.90 -1.49 -6.83
N GLU A 390 -14.97 -0.24 -6.38
CA GLU A 390 -13.84 0.69 -6.35
C GLU A 390 -13.49 0.97 -4.89
N HIS A 391 -12.26 0.65 -4.51
CA HIS A 391 -11.76 0.79 -3.14
C HIS A 391 -10.56 1.73 -3.16
N ASN A 392 -10.65 2.88 -2.47
CA ASN A 392 -9.61 3.90 -2.45
C ASN A 392 -9.06 4.07 -1.04
N VAL A 393 -7.98 3.35 -0.74
CA VAL A 393 -7.34 3.34 0.57
C VAL A 393 -6.06 4.17 0.54
N ARG A 394 -5.56 4.57 1.71
CA ARG A 394 -4.29 5.29 1.81
C ARG A 394 -3.12 4.35 1.62
N LYS A 395 -3.05 3.29 2.43
CA LYS A 395 -1.93 2.33 2.45
C LYS A 395 -2.40 0.89 2.55
N LEU A 396 -1.55 -0.04 2.13
CA LEU A 396 -1.82 -1.48 2.20
C LEU A 396 -0.60 -2.27 2.67
N TYR A 397 -0.75 -3.03 3.74
CA TYR A 397 0.25 -3.99 4.21
C TYR A 397 -0.34 -5.40 4.14
N MET A 398 0.20 -6.21 3.23
CA MET A 398 -0.27 -7.57 2.95
C MET A 398 0.64 -8.60 3.61
N ARG A 399 0.10 -9.40 4.52
CA ARG A 399 0.77 -10.56 5.11
C ARG A 399 0.05 -11.87 4.82
N GLU A 400 -1.25 -11.76 4.59
CA GLU A 400 -2.11 -12.82 4.08
C GLU A 400 -2.13 -12.87 2.54
N THR A 401 -2.90 -13.81 1.98
CA THR A 401 -3.12 -13.86 0.53
C THR A 401 -4.17 -12.85 0.09
N LEU A 402 -3.89 -12.05 -0.95
CA LEU A 402 -4.86 -11.19 -1.62
C LEU A 402 -4.97 -11.53 -3.11
N GLU A 403 -6.19 -11.79 -3.57
CA GLU A 403 -6.52 -12.02 -4.97
C GLU A 403 -7.40 -10.87 -5.48
N ILE A 404 -6.85 -10.04 -6.37
CA ILE A 404 -7.58 -9.00 -7.08
C ILE A 404 -8.04 -9.61 -8.41
N THR A 405 -9.29 -10.06 -8.47
CA THR A 405 -9.85 -10.79 -9.62
C THR A 405 -10.74 -9.94 -10.51
N GLY A 406 -11.17 -8.78 -10.00
CA GLY A 406 -11.98 -7.77 -10.68
C GLY A 406 -11.97 -6.46 -9.89
N GLY A 407 -12.80 -5.49 -10.28
CA GLY A 407 -12.88 -4.19 -9.60
C GLY A 407 -11.57 -3.38 -9.65
N THR A 408 -11.46 -2.40 -8.76
CA THR A 408 -10.31 -1.49 -8.68
C THR A 408 -9.89 -1.29 -7.23
N LEU A 409 -8.60 -1.54 -6.95
CA LEU A 409 -7.96 -1.14 -5.71
C LEU A 409 -7.00 0.00 -5.97
N THR A 410 -7.23 1.15 -5.34
CA THR A 410 -6.36 2.32 -5.39
C THR A 410 -5.72 2.53 -4.03
N ILE A 411 -4.39 2.60 -4.01
CA ILE A 411 -3.55 2.82 -2.84
C ILE A 411 -2.89 4.19 -3.00
N ASN A 412 -3.55 5.20 -2.45
CA ASN A 412 -3.38 6.60 -2.86
C ASN A 412 -2.36 7.40 -2.02
N TYR A 413 -1.62 6.75 -1.12
CA TYR A 413 -0.49 7.41 -0.46
C TYR A 413 0.65 7.63 -1.46
N ASP A 414 0.97 8.89 -1.73
CA ASP A 414 2.13 9.28 -2.52
C ASP A 414 3.31 9.63 -1.59
N PRO A 415 4.37 8.80 -1.54
CA PRO A 415 5.54 9.06 -0.69
C PRO A 415 6.41 10.22 -1.19
N THR A 416 6.18 10.72 -2.42
CA THR A 416 6.92 11.87 -2.96
C THR A 416 6.37 13.20 -2.47
N TYR A 417 5.11 13.22 -2.01
CA TYR A 417 4.53 14.41 -1.38
C TYR A 417 5.28 14.72 -0.08
N ARG A 418 6.06 15.79 -0.14
CA ARG A 418 6.72 16.39 1.03
C ARG A 418 6.32 17.86 1.07
N ALA A 419 5.61 18.26 2.13
CA ALA A 419 5.31 19.68 2.34
C ALA A 419 6.59 20.52 2.47
N ASN A 420 7.70 19.90 2.89
CA ASN A 420 9.05 20.46 2.99
C ASN A 420 10.11 19.33 2.98
N ASN A 421 11.38 19.66 2.70
CA ASN A 421 12.50 18.71 2.76
C ASN A 421 13.17 18.70 4.14
N SER A 422 12.37 18.73 5.21
CA SER A 422 12.86 18.81 6.58
C SER A 422 13.64 17.56 7.00
N ALA A 423 14.75 17.75 7.70
CA ALA A 423 15.51 16.64 8.30
C ALA A 423 14.95 16.23 9.67
N THR A 424 14.11 17.06 10.29
CA THR A 424 13.58 16.86 11.67
C THR A 424 12.09 16.53 11.71
N VAL A 425 11.36 16.71 10.61
CA VAL A 425 9.94 16.35 10.49
C VAL A 425 9.82 15.03 9.78
N LEU A 426 9.27 14.05 10.49
CA LEU A 426 8.99 12.74 9.92
C LEU A 426 7.77 12.82 9.00
N HIS A 427 7.75 11.98 7.97
CA HIS A 427 6.63 11.86 7.03
C HIS A 427 5.93 10.51 7.19
N GLY A 428 4.92 10.25 6.37
CA GLY A 428 4.20 8.98 6.37
C GLY A 428 5.08 7.74 6.10
N GLY A 429 6.31 7.88 5.61
CA GLY A 429 7.21 6.77 5.27
C GLY A 429 7.30 6.52 3.76
N PRO A 430 8.13 5.59 3.31
CA PRO A 430 8.51 5.50 1.90
C PRO A 430 7.56 4.65 1.03
N LEU A 431 6.65 3.88 1.63
CA LEU A 431 5.83 2.90 0.93
C LEU A 431 4.35 3.25 0.97
N SER A 432 3.67 3.08 -0.16
CA SER A 432 2.21 3.04 -0.26
C SER A 432 1.72 1.63 0.07
N ALA A 433 2.43 0.61 -0.43
CA ALA A 433 2.09 -0.78 -0.21
C ALA A 433 3.33 -1.67 0.05
N GLN A 434 3.12 -2.73 0.83
CA GLN A 434 4.11 -3.79 1.06
C GLN A 434 3.46 -5.17 0.95
N PHE A 435 4.03 -6.03 0.12
CA PHE A 435 3.61 -7.42 -0.07
C PHE A 435 4.59 -8.36 0.62
N SER A 436 4.26 -8.72 1.86
CA SER A 436 4.91 -9.77 2.64
C SER A 436 4.16 -11.12 2.54
N GLY A 437 2.90 -11.08 2.10
CA GLY A 437 2.07 -12.23 1.70
C GLY A 437 1.99 -12.41 0.18
N ALA A 438 1.26 -13.44 -0.27
CA ALA A 438 1.04 -13.68 -1.69
C ALA A 438 -0.02 -12.70 -2.23
N VAL A 439 0.25 -12.07 -3.39
CA VAL A 439 -0.72 -11.20 -4.05
C VAL A 439 -0.83 -11.58 -5.51
N SER A 440 -2.06 -11.61 -6.02
CA SER A 440 -2.37 -11.90 -7.42
C SER A 440 -3.25 -10.79 -7.99
N LEU A 441 -2.87 -10.25 -9.16
CA LEU A 441 -3.68 -9.37 -9.99
C LEU A 441 -4.09 -10.15 -11.25
N ILE A 442 -5.33 -10.62 -11.30
CA ILE A 442 -5.84 -11.54 -12.33
C ILE A 442 -7.25 -11.14 -12.77
N GLY A 443 -7.80 -11.83 -13.77
CA GLY A 443 -9.14 -11.52 -14.28
C GLY A 443 -9.21 -10.09 -14.81
N SER A 444 -10.25 -9.34 -14.46
CA SER A 444 -10.42 -7.93 -14.87
C SER A 444 -10.00 -6.93 -13.79
N GLY A 445 -9.22 -7.37 -12.79
CA GLY A 445 -8.80 -6.55 -11.65
C GLY A 445 -7.88 -5.40 -12.04
N ASN A 446 -8.00 -4.28 -11.33
CA ASN A 446 -7.16 -3.10 -11.51
C ASN A 446 -6.47 -2.73 -10.18
N LEU A 447 -5.19 -2.36 -10.26
CA LEU A 447 -4.40 -1.92 -9.11
C LEU A 447 -3.70 -0.60 -9.44
N ASN A 448 -3.96 0.44 -8.64
CA ASN A 448 -3.26 1.72 -8.71
C ASN A 448 -2.46 1.92 -7.42
N VAL A 449 -1.15 2.14 -7.51
CA VAL A 449 -0.27 2.26 -6.33
C VAL A 449 0.95 3.13 -6.64
N HIS A 450 1.27 4.11 -5.80
CA HIS A 450 2.46 4.95 -6.07
C HIS A 450 3.76 4.15 -5.90
N THR A 451 4.06 3.68 -4.68
CA THR A 451 5.23 2.85 -4.38
C THR A 451 4.83 1.54 -3.72
N LEU A 452 5.22 0.44 -4.35
CA LEU A 452 5.02 -0.92 -3.86
C LEU A 452 6.37 -1.58 -3.56
N GLN A 453 6.50 -2.22 -2.40
CA GLN A 453 7.58 -3.16 -2.12
C GLN A 453 7.06 -4.60 -2.12
N ILE A 454 7.75 -5.49 -2.80
CA ILE A 454 7.55 -6.94 -2.70
C ILE A 454 8.73 -7.50 -1.94
N ASP A 455 8.46 -8.11 -0.79
CA ASP A 455 9.49 -8.62 0.09
C ASP A 455 10.21 -9.84 -0.51
N ALA A 456 11.42 -10.10 -0.03
CA ALA A 456 12.17 -11.29 -0.41
C ALA A 456 11.33 -12.56 -0.16
N GLN A 457 11.56 -13.59 -0.97
CA GLN A 457 10.83 -14.86 -0.92
C GLN A 457 9.34 -14.74 -1.28
N ARG A 458 8.87 -13.57 -1.73
CA ARG A 458 7.48 -13.36 -2.17
C ARG A 458 7.37 -13.20 -3.68
N THR A 459 6.20 -13.57 -4.17
CA THR A 459 5.83 -13.46 -5.58
C THR A 459 4.57 -12.62 -5.68
N PHE A 460 4.62 -11.60 -6.54
CA PHE A 460 3.43 -10.90 -7.03
C PHE A 460 3.07 -11.48 -8.41
N THR A 461 1.93 -12.15 -8.51
CA THR A 461 1.47 -12.78 -9.75
C THR A 461 0.57 -11.83 -10.52
N VAL A 462 0.84 -11.63 -11.80
CA VAL A 462 0.04 -10.78 -12.68
C VAL A 462 -0.38 -11.55 -13.93
N GLY A 463 -1.66 -11.50 -14.23
CA GLY A 463 -2.23 -12.04 -15.46
C GLY A 463 -3.63 -11.49 -15.69
N SER A 464 -3.85 -10.22 -15.35
CA SER A 464 -5.13 -9.55 -15.53
C SER A 464 -5.28 -8.95 -16.91
N THR A 465 -6.49 -8.96 -17.44
CA THR A 465 -6.90 -8.09 -18.55
C THR A 465 -7.14 -6.65 -18.11
N GLY A 466 -7.20 -6.37 -16.79
CA GLY A 466 -7.20 -5.02 -16.23
C GLY A 466 -5.81 -4.37 -16.16
N THR A 467 -5.71 -3.21 -15.51
CA THR A 467 -4.52 -2.34 -15.51
C THR A 467 -3.75 -2.34 -14.18
N LEU A 468 -2.42 -2.29 -14.27
CA LEU A 468 -1.52 -1.99 -13.17
C LEU A 468 -0.89 -0.61 -13.36
N SER A 469 -1.24 0.35 -12.50
CA SER A 469 -0.73 1.73 -12.55
C SER A 469 0.18 2.01 -11.36
N PHE A 470 1.40 2.48 -11.62
CA PHE A 470 2.37 2.73 -10.55
C PHE A 470 3.47 3.73 -10.91
N ASN A 471 4.13 4.27 -9.88
CA ASN A 471 5.41 4.97 -10.05
C ASN A 471 6.58 4.02 -9.83
N ARG A 472 6.54 3.20 -8.78
CA ARG A 472 7.66 2.32 -8.42
C ARG A 472 7.23 0.99 -7.83
N ILE A 473 7.79 -0.10 -8.34
CA ILE A 473 7.77 -1.43 -7.73
C ILE A 473 9.21 -1.80 -7.36
N ASN A 474 9.44 -2.05 -6.08
CA ASN A 474 10.72 -2.50 -5.53
C ASN A 474 10.67 -4.02 -5.31
N LEU A 475 11.49 -4.76 -6.04
CA LEU A 475 11.71 -6.19 -5.83
C LEU A 475 12.91 -6.36 -4.90
N MET A 476 12.65 -6.79 -3.66
CA MET A 476 13.68 -6.91 -2.64
C MET A 476 14.72 -7.99 -2.98
N PRO A 477 16.03 -7.66 -2.92
CA PRO A 477 17.08 -8.64 -3.16
C PRO A 477 17.20 -9.64 -2.01
N HIS A 478 17.78 -10.80 -2.29
CA HIS A 478 18.04 -11.82 -1.27
C HIS A 478 19.23 -12.71 -1.67
N ALA A 479 19.85 -13.39 -0.70
CA ALA A 479 20.99 -14.27 -0.98
C ALA A 479 20.65 -15.43 -1.93
N SER A 480 19.42 -15.95 -1.90
CA SER A 480 19.02 -17.14 -2.68
C SER A 480 17.56 -17.17 -3.15
N ALA A 481 16.75 -16.20 -2.73
CA ALA A 481 15.29 -16.24 -2.91
C ALA A 481 14.75 -14.81 -2.96
N ALA A 482 15.21 -14.05 -3.96
CA ALA A 482 14.82 -12.66 -4.15
C ALA A 482 13.33 -12.55 -4.46
N ALA A 483 12.77 -11.36 -4.29
CA ALA A 483 11.39 -11.08 -4.67
C ALA A 483 11.17 -11.28 -6.17
N LYS A 484 9.95 -11.70 -6.54
CA LYS A 484 9.61 -11.95 -7.94
C LYS A 484 8.28 -11.31 -8.33
N MET A 485 8.22 -10.76 -9.54
CA MET A 485 6.96 -10.51 -10.23
C MET A 485 6.78 -11.59 -11.30
N LEU A 486 5.74 -12.41 -11.19
CA LEU A 486 5.45 -13.49 -12.14
C LEU A 486 4.33 -13.07 -13.08
N LEU A 487 4.56 -13.09 -14.39
CA LEU A 487 3.54 -12.88 -15.40
C LEU A 487 2.91 -14.22 -15.79
N SER A 488 1.76 -14.53 -15.18
CA SER A 488 0.93 -15.69 -15.55
C SER A 488 -0.01 -15.40 -16.73
N GLY A 489 -0.14 -14.13 -17.10
CA GLY A 489 -0.83 -13.59 -18.27
C GLY A 489 -0.14 -12.32 -18.74
N ASP A 490 -0.81 -11.54 -19.59
CA ASP A 490 -0.29 -10.27 -20.08
C ASP A 490 -0.29 -9.19 -18.99
N LEU A 491 0.56 -8.18 -19.18
CA LEU A 491 0.72 -7.04 -18.29
C LEU A 491 0.32 -5.75 -19.02
N ASN A 492 -0.75 -5.10 -18.54
CA ASN A 492 -1.16 -3.77 -19.00
C ASN A 492 -0.71 -2.70 -18.00
N VAL A 493 0.16 -1.79 -18.42
CA VAL A 493 0.70 -0.71 -17.58
C VAL A 493 0.19 0.64 -18.04
N THR A 494 -0.32 1.42 -17.09
CA THR A 494 -0.62 2.84 -17.27
C THR A 494 0.18 3.65 -16.24
N PRO A 495 1.20 4.43 -16.65
CA PRO A 495 1.98 5.23 -15.69
C PRO A 495 1.11 6.26 -14.95
N LEU A 496 1.41 6.51 -13.67
CA LEU A 496 0.71 7.55 -12.90
C LEU A 496 1.21 8.95 -13.30
N GLY A 497 0.27 9.88 -13.47
CA GLY A 497 0.44 11.19 -14.12
C GLY A 497 1.77 11.92 -13.83
N GLY A 498 2.61 12.02 -14.87
CA GLY A 498 3.82 12.86 -14.89
C GLY A 498 5.14 12.14 -14.61
N ALA A 499 5.14 10.86 -14.24
CA ALA A 499 6.35 10.10 -13.96
C ALA A 499 6.38 8.75 -14.67
N ALA A 500 7.59 8.31 -15.04
CA ALA A 500 7.84 6.97 -15.55
C ALA A 500 7.51 5.93 -14.47
N ALA A 501 6.82 4.85 -14.86
CA ALA A 501 6.71 3.66 -14.03
C ALA A 501 8.07 2.94 -14.00
N ALA A 502 8.47 2.44 -12.83
CA ALA A 502 9.75 1.74 -12.68
C ALA A 502 9.61 0.45 -11.87
N ILE A 503 10.09 -0.66 -12.42
CA ILE A 503 10.31 -1.91 -11.71
C ILE A 503 11.81 -2.06 -11.49
N GLY A 504 12.24 -2.13 -10.23
CA GLY A 504 13.66 -2.14 -9.90
C GLY A 504 13.99 -2.85 -8.60
N VAL A 505 15.30 -2.92 -8.33
CA VAL A 505 15.82 -3.57 -7.12
C VAL A 505 15.46 -2.72 -5.90
N GLY A 506 14.90 -3.37 -4.88
CA GLY A 506 14.68 -2.77 -3.57
C GLY A 506 15.96 -2.56 -2.78
N SER A 507 15.87 -1.91 -1.61
CA SER A 507 17.02 -1.77 -0.72
C SER A 507 17.47 -3.13 -0.17
N GLY A 508 18.78 -3.37 -0.05
CA GLY A 508 19.32 -4.59 0.53
C GLY A 508 20.52 -5.12 -0.24
N SER A 509 20.91 -6.36 0.06
CA SER A 509 22.03 -7.05 -0.59
C SER A 509 21.61 -8.43 -1.10
N GLY A 510 22.39 -8.99 -2.02
CA GLY A 510 22.15 -10.30 -2.61
C GLY A 510 21.75 -10.22 -4.08
N VAL A 511 21.17 -11.31 -4.58
CA VAL A 511 20.67 -11.41 -5.95
C VAL A 511 19.46 -10.49 -6.09
N ALA A 512 19.42 -9.71 -7.17
CA ALA A 512 18.27 -8.88 -7.50
C ALA A 512 17.01 -9.71 -7.69
N GLY A 513 15.84 -9.13 -7.39
CA GLY A 513 14.57 -9.71 -7.79
C GLY A 513 14.41 -9.74 -9.32
N THR A 514 13.38 -10.42 -9.82
CA THR A 514 13.16 -10.58 -11.27
C THR A 514 11.72 -10.33 -11.71
N VAL A 515 11.56 -9.99 -12.99
CA VAL A 515 10.29 -10.13 -13.71
C VAL A 515 10.36 -11.45 -14.49
N ASP A 516 9.48 -12.39 -14.18
CA ASP A 516 9.46 -13.74 -14.75
C ASP A 516 8.26 -13.88 -15.69
N LEU A 517 8.49 -14.16 -16.98
CA LEU A 517 7.42 -14.26 -17.99
C LEU A 517 6.66 -15.60 -17.92
N GLY A 518 7.03 -16.49 -16.99
CA GLY A 518 6.31 -17.74 -16.73
C GLY A 518 6.48 -18.80 -17.83
N GLY A 519 7.52 -18.68 -18.67
CA GLY A 519 7.85 -19.65 -19.71
C GLY A 519 7.04 -19.55 -21.00
N ALA A 520 6.10 -18.61 -21.11
CA ALA A 520 5.34 -18.34 -22.32
C ALA A 520 5.74 -16.98 -22.93
N ALA A 521 5.33 -16.70 -24.17
CA ALA A 521 5.36 -15.35 -24.70
C ALA A 521 4.35 -14.48 -23.94
N ARG A 522 4.78 -13.32 -23.44
CA ARG A 522 3.94 -12.39 -22.66
C ARG A 522 3.92 -11.02 -23.29
N THR A 523 2.71 -10.45 -23.37
CA THR A 523 2.54 -9.07 -23.79
C THR A 523 2.77 -8.14 -22.60
N ILE A 524 3.67 -7.18 -22.77
CA ILE A 524 3.78 -5.99 -21.93
C ILE A 524 3.24 -4.82 -22.75
N ASN A 525 1.99 -4.45 -22.47
CA ASN A 525 1.29 -3.33 -23.09
C ASN A 525 1.50 -2.07 -22.25
N VAL A 526 2.16 -1.06 -22.81
CA VAL A 526 2.55 0.19 -22.11
C VAL A 526 1.83 1.37 -22.73
N ALA A 527 0.95 2.02 -21.96
CA ALA A 527 0.32 3.26 -22.37
C ALA A 527 1.34 4.40 -22.46
N ASP A 528 1.11 5.32 -23.41
CA ASP A 528 1.92 6.53 -23.58
C ASP A 528 1.55 7.58 -22.54
N GLY A 529 2.51 7.94 -21.70
CA GLY A 529 2.39 8.92 -20.64
C GLY A 529 3.11 10.22 -20.99
N ALA A 530 3.33 11.07 -19.99
CA ALA A 530 4.04 12.34 -20.18
C ALA A 530 5.57 12.19 -20.19
N ALA A 531 6.10 11.06 -19.72
CA ALA A 531 7.52 10.80 -19.63
C ALA A 531 8.03 10.19 -20.95
N ALA A 532 9.25 10.51 -21.36
CA ALA A 532 9.83 9.91 -22.58
C ALA A 532 10.02 8.39 -22.47
N THR A 533 10.21 7.89 -21.26
CA THR A 533 10.13 6.45 -20.95
C THR A 533 8.97 6.24 -20.00
N ASP A 534 8.03 5.40 -20.39
CA ASP A 534 6.79 5.17 -19.65
C ASP A 534 6.94 4.03 -18.65
N LEU A 535 7.72 3.01 -19.01
CA LEU A 535 8.06 1.90 -18.12
C LEU A 535 9.54 1.57 -18.22
N THR A 536 10.26 1.61 -17.10
CA THR A 536 11.62 1.06 -16.98
C THR A 536 11.61 -0.22 -16.16
N ILE A 537 12.20 -1.29 -16.68
CA ILE A 537 12.49 -2.53 -15.93
C ILE A 537 14.00 -2.66 -15.80
N SER A 538 14.49 -2.44 -14.58
CA SER A 538 15.93 -2.44 -14.25
C SER A 538 16.40 -3.72 -13.55
N VAL A 539 15.46 -4.61 -13.22
CA VAL A 539 15.71 -5.98 -12.80
C VAL A 539 15.80 -6.92 -14.02
N PRO A 540 16.42 -8.11 -13.92
CA PRO A 540 16.38 -9.11 -14.98
C PRO A 540 14.94 -9.50 -15.35
N VAL A 541 14.64 -9.48 -16.65
CA VAL A 541 13.50 -10.20 -17.24
C VAL A 541 13.93 -11.62 -17.60
N THR A 542 13.19 -12.63 -17.16
CA THR A 542 13.60 -14.05 -17.24
C THR A 542 12.47 -14.95 -17.76
N ASN A 543 12.84 -16.08 -18.38
CA ASN A 543 11.95 -17.11 -18.95
C ASN A 543 11.03 -16.59 -20.07
N GLY A 544 10.52 -17.49 -20.92
CA GLY A 544 9.52 -17.13 -21.95
C GLY A 544 10.04 -16.20 -23.04
N GLY A 545 9.11 -15.53 -23.72
CA GLY A 545 9.36 -14.53 -24.78
C GLY A 545 8.58 -13.23 -24.50
N LEU A 546 8.96 -12.14 -25.16
CA LEU A 546 8.45 -10.79 -24.90
C LEU A 546 7.71 -10.22 -26.11
N ILE A 547 6.48 -9.76 -25.90
CA ILE A 547 5.73 -8.97 -26.88
C ILE A 547 5.55 -7.56 -26.32
N LYS A 548 6.09 -6.53 -26.98
CA LYS A 548 5.89 -5.13 -26.61
C LYS A 548 4.72 -4.55 -27.41
N GLN A 549 3.68 -4.11 -26.68
CA GLN A 549 2.53 -3.39 -27.22
C GLN A 549 2.31 -2.05 -26.51
N GLY A 550 1.38 -1.25 -27.02
CA GLY A 550 1.03 0.07 -26.50
C GLY A 550 1.96 1.15 -27.03
N ALA A 551 1.42 2.37 -27.17
CA ALA A 551 2.14 3.49 -27.79
C ALA A 551 3.38 3.95 -26.99
N GLY A 552 3.42 3.68 -25.68
CA GLY A 552 4.50 4.13 -24.80
C GLY A 552 5.82 3.38 -24.98
N THR A 553 6.85 3.89 -24.31
CA THR A 553 8.21 3.34 -24.32
C THR A 553 8.45 2.39 -23.14
N LEU A 554 8.84 1.15 -23.44
CA LEU A 554 9.39 0.18 -22.48
C LEU A 554 10.93 0.19 -22.56
N ALA A 555 11.61 0.57 -21.48
CA ALA A 555 13.05 0.46 -21.36
C ALA A 555 13.45 -0.75 -20.50
N LEU A 556 14.22 -1.67 -21.08
CA LEU A 556 14.85 -2.78 -20.37
C LEU A 556 16.30 -2.43 -20.10
N THR A 557 16.63 -2.23 -18.83
CA THR A 557 17.99 -1.88 -18.39
C THR A 557 18.64 -2.91 -17.48
N GLY A 558 17.89 -3.94 -17.09
CA GLY A 558 18.41 -5.10 -16.37
C GLY A 558 19.19 -6.05 -17.28
N LEU A 559 19.91 -7.00 -16.67
CA LEU A 559 20.56 -8.10 -17.38
C LEU A 559 19.53 -9.18 -17.71
N ASN A 560 18.82 -9.03 -18.83
CA ASN A 560 17.75 -9.95 -19.23
C ASN A 560 18.30 -11.31 -19.67
N THR A 561 17.54 -12.37 -19.39
CA THR A 561 17.89 -13.77 -19.70
C THR A 561 16.68 -14.60 -20.13
N TYR A 562 15.58 -13.98 -20.55
CA TYR A 562 14.53 -14.71 -21.25
C TYR A 562 15.08 -15.22 -22.59
N ALA A 563 14.57 -16.35 -23.07
CA ALA A 563 15.19 -17.11 -24.15
C ALA A 563 14.30 -17.28 -25.39
N GLY A 564 13.03 -16.90 -25.29
CA GLY A 564 12.09 -16.91 -26.40
C GLY A 564 12.10 -15.59 -27.16
N ASP A 565 11.32 -15.58 -28.24
CA ASP A 565 11.27 -14.50 -29.22
C ASP A 565 10.88 -13.15 -28.62
N THR A 566 11.31 -12.10 -29.30
CA THR A 566 10.92 -10.73 -28.99
C THR A 566 10.10 -10.15 -30.14
N SER A 567 8.91 -9.65 -29.85
CA SER A 567 8.11 -8.86 -30.79
C SER A 567 7.98 -7.42 -30.31
N VAL A 568 8.06 -6.47 -31.24
CA VAL A 568 7.71 -5.06 -31.01
C VAL A 568 6.60 -4.69 -31.99
N ASP A 569 5.36 -4.75 -31.50
CA ASP A 569 4.17 -4.55 -32.31
C ASP A 569 3.83 -3.05 -32.39
N THR A 570 3.98 -2.32 -31.29
CA THR A 570 3.68 -0.88 -31.21
C THR A 570 4.55 -0.16 -30.17
N GLY A 571 4.71 1.15 -30.36
CA GLY A 571 5.50 2.02 -29.50
C GLY A 571 7.00 1.71 -29.58
N VAL A 572 7.71 1.90 -28.47
CA VAL A 572 9.17 1.73 -28.43
C VAL A 572 9.57 0.65 -27.42
N LEU A 573 10.40 -0.30 -27.85
CA LEU A 573 11.21 -1.13 -26.95
C LEU A 573 12.63 -0.58 -26.95
N SER A 574 13.15 -0.19 -25.79
CA SER A 574 14.52 0.31 -25.64
C SER A 574 15.37 -0.65 -24.82
N LEU A 575 16.48 -1.11 -25.39
CA LEU A 575 17.43 -2.03 -24.74
C LEU A 575 18.70 -1.29 -24.37
N SER A 576 19.17 -1.39 -23.12
CA SER A 576 20.45 -0.78 -22.71
C SER A 576 21.65 -1.72 -22.83
N SER A 577 21.45 -2.93 -23.34
CA SER A 577 22.51 -3.93 -23.53
C SER A 577 22.10 -4.96 -24.58
N ALA A 578 23.09 -5.51 -25.28
CA ALA A 578 22.95 -6.65 -26.18
C ALA A 578 22.61 -7.94 -25.40
N ARG A 579 21.32 -8.23 -25.27
CA ARG A 579 20.74 -9.30 -24.41
C ARG A 579 19.45 -9.89 -24.98
N LEU A 580 19.18 -9.70 -26.27
CA LEU A 580 18.24 -10.60 -26.95
C LEU A 580 18.88 -12.00 -26.99
N ALA A 581 18.05 -13.04 -27.06
CA ALA A 581 18.58 -14.39 -27.06
C ALA A 581 19.09 -14.75 -28.47
N ASP A 582 20.34 -15.22 -28.54
CA ASP A 582 21.03 -15.54 -29.81
C ASP A 582 20.28 -16.54 -30.70
N ALA A 583 19.46 -17.41 -30.11
CA ALA A 583 18.68 -18.45 -30.79
C ALA A 583 17.19 -18.10 -30.92
N ALA A 584 16.81 -16.85 -30.63
CA ALA A 584 15.44 -16.39 -30.70
C ALA A 584 15.26 -15.40 -31.85
N ASP A 585 14.03 -15.36 -32.36
CA ASP A 585 13.65 -14.47 -33.44
C ASP A 585 13.23 -13.09 -32.92
N LEU A 586 13.42 -12.09 -33.78
CA LEU A 586 12.98 -10.72 -33.55
C LEU A 586 11.94 -10.32 -34.59
N PHE A 587 10.77 -9.93 -34.12
CA PHE A 587 9.66 -9.45 -34.94
C PHE A 587 9.44 -7.95 -34.72
N LEU A 588 9.39 -7.18 -35.80
CA LEU A 588 9.06 -5.75 -35.77
C LEU A 588 7.85 -5.48 -36.66
N THR A 589 6.91 -4.68 -36.17
CA THR A 589 5.78 -4.20 -36.97
C THR A 589 6.04 -2.77 -37.44
N THR A 590 5.59 -2.42 -38.65
CA THR A 590 5.68 -1.05 -39.17
C THR A 590 5.01 -0.06 -38.21
N GLY A 591 5.75 0.98 -37.83
CA GLY A 591 5.33 1.99 -36.86
C GLY A 591 5.82 1.74 -35.43
N ALA A 592 6.37 0.57 -35.14
CA ALA A 592 7.12 0.31 -33.91
C ALA A 592 8.58 0.77 -34.02
N THR A 593 9.28 0.84 -32.89
CA THR A 593 10.72 1.11 -32.87
C THR A 593 11.43 0.23 -31.84
N LEU A 594 12.49 -0.44 -32.28
CA LEU A 594 13.49 -1.04 -31.39
C LEU A 594 14.67 -0.08 -31.25
N ASN A 595 14.81 0.50 -30.06
CA ASN A 595 15.92 1.37 -29.71
C ASN A 595 17.06 0.58 -29.07
N LEU A 596 18.13 0.37 -29.84
CA LEU A 596 19.37 -0.29 -29.42
C LEU A 596 20.26 0.70 -28.68
N ASN A 597 19.84 1.10 -27.48
CA ASN A 597 20.50 2.09 -26.64
C ASN A 597 21.74 1.53 -25.90
N PHE A 598 22.62 0.88 -26.66
CA PHE A 598 23.93 0.38 -26.22
C PHE A 598 24.95 0.57 -27.34
N VAL A 599 26.21 0.25 -27.06
CA VAL A 599 27.27 0.21 -28.09
C VAL A 599 27.70 -1.25 -28.26
N GLY A 600 27.87 -1.68 -29.50
CA GLY A 600 28.22 -3.05 -29.86
C GLY A 600 27.13 -3.72 -30.69
N THR A 601 27.25 -5.04 -30.85
CA THR A 601 26.34 -5.85 -31.66
C THR A 601 25.70 -6.93 -30.78
N ASP A 602 24.38 -7.06 -30.87
CA ASP A 602 23.62 -8.17 -30.30
C ASP A 602 23.37 -9.25 -31.36
N VAL A 603 23.29 -10.52 -30.97
CA VAL A 603 23.04 -11.63 -31.91
C VAL A 603 21.61 -12.09 -31.76
N ILE A 604 20.95 -12.35 -32.88
CA ILE A 604 19.61 -12.95 -32.96
C ILE A 604 19.61 -14.05 -34.02
N ASP A 605 18.58 -14.89 -34.03
CA ASP A 605 18.43 -15.93 -35.06
C ASP A 605 17.96 -15.30 -36.38
N SER A 606 16.66 -15.01 -36.53
CA SER A 606 16.09 -14.28 -37.66
C SER A 606 15.48 -12.93 -37.26
N LEU A 607 15.39 -12.02 -38.24
CA LEU A 607 14.71 -10.73 -38.12
C LEU A 607 13.54 -10.66 -39.10
N PHE A 608 12.36 -10.31 -38.62
CA PHE A 608 11.14 -10.14 -39.42
C PHE A 608 10.63 -8.69 -39.33
N VAL A 609 10.14 -8.17 -40.46
CA VAL A 609 9.38 -6.91 -40.51
C VAL A 609 8.05 -7.15 -41.18
N ASP A 610 6.95 -6.89 -40.46
CA ASP A 610 5.58 -7.19 -40.90
C ASP A 610 5.45 -8.63 -41.43
N GLY A 611 6.06 -9.58 -40.71
CA GLY A 611 6.06 -10.99 -41.07
C GLY A 611 7.06 -11.40 -42.16
N VAL A 612 7.69 -10.44 -42.85
CA VAL A 612 8.69 -10.71 -43.90
C VAL A 612 10.07 -10.92 -43.28
N SER A 613 10.67 -12.10 -43.50
CA SER A 613 12.04 -12.37 -43.06
C SER A 613 13.06 -11.53 -43.81
N LEU A 614 14.03 -10.98 -43.08
CA LEU A 614 15.07 -10.10 -43.59
C LEU A 614 16.41 -10.82 -43.71
N ALA A 615 17.24 -10.35 -44.65
CA ALA A 615 18.54 -10.96 -44.98
C ALA A 615 19.48 -11.07 -43.77
N THR A 616 20.30 -12.12 -43.76
CA THR A 616 21.39 -12.27 -42.78
C THR A 616 22.42 -11.15 -42.90
N GLY A 617 23.02 -10.78 -41.76
CA GLY A 617 24.06 -9.75 -41.70
C GLY A 617 23.86 -8.76 -40.56
N VAL A 618 24.66 -7.70 -40.58
CA VAL A 618 24.62 -6.66 -39.54
C VAL A 618 23.59 -5.60 -39.91
N TRP A 619 22.58 -5.45 -39.05
CA TRP A 619 21.50 -4.46 -39.14
C TRP A 619 21.70 -3.36 -38.10
N GLY A 620 21.33 -2.13 -38.47
CA GLY A 620 21.34 -0.99 -37.56
C GLY A 620 20.36 0.10 -37.96
N ALA A 621 20.35 1.17 -37.18
CA ALA A 621 19.57 2.37 -37.51
C ALA A 621 20.03 2.99 -38.83
N VAL A 622 19.16 3.76 -39.49
CA VAL A 622 19.55 4.55 -40.68
C VAL A 622 20.70 5.50 -40.30
N GLY A 623 21.82 5.41 -41.03
CA GLY A 623 23.03 6.19 -40.76
C GLY A 623 24.00 5.57 -39.75
N SER A 624 23.74 4.35 -39.27
CA SER A 624 24.63 3.61 -38.34
C SER A 624 25.93 3.10 -38.99
N GLY A 625 25.99 3.02 -40.33
CA GLY A 625 27.09 2.41 -41.07
C GLY A 625 27.04 0.88 -41.13
N ALA A 626 25.96 0.26 -40.65
CA ALA A 626 25.70 -1.17 -40.80
C ALA A 626 25.49 -1.56 -42.28
N ALA A 627 25.69 -2.84 -42.60
CA ALA A 627 25.50 -3.38 -43.95
C ALA A 627 24.04 -3.26 -44.40
N PHE A 628 23.10 -3.45 -43.47
CA PHE A 628 21.68 -3.24 -43.66
C PHE A 628 21.18 -2.21 -42.65
N THR A 629 20.18 -1.42 -43.03
CA THR A 629 19.59 -0.42 -42.15
C THR A 629 18.07 -0.45 -42.20
N SER A 630 17.42 -0.22 -41.07
CA SER A 630 15.96 -0.09 -40.99
C SER A 630 15.58 1.19 -40.23
N PRO A 631 14.51 1.89 -40.64
CA PRO A 631 13.95 3.02 -39.87
C PRO A 631 13.25 2.56 -38.59
N LEU A 632 12.96 1.26 -38.43
CA LEU A 632 12.39 0.68 -37.21
C LEU A 632 13.47 0.44 -36.14
N LEU A 633 14.75 0.64 -36.47
CA LEU A 633 15.88 0.56 -35.55
C LEU A 633 16.39 1.97 -35.22
N SER A 634 16.67 2.22 -33.95
CA SER A 634 17.32 3.45 -33.47
C SER A 634 18.45 3.13 -32.48
N GLY A 635 19.21 4.15 -32.06
CA GLY A 635 20.32 3.98 -31.11
C GLY A 635 21.65 3.67 -31.79
N ALA A 636 22.68 3.43 -30.96
CA ALA A 636 24.06 3.19 -31.41
C ALA A 636 24.40 1.70 -31.57
N GLY A 637 23.54 0.81 -31.06
CA GLY A 637 23.74 -0.63 -31.12
C GLY A 637 23.37 -1.20 -32.48
N LEU A 638 23.85 -2.41 -32.74
CA LEU A 638 23.64 -3.17 -33.97
C LEU A 638 23.06 -4.54 -33.65
N LEU A 639 22.44 -5.18 -34.65
CA LEU A 639 21.98 -6.57 -34.61
C LEU A 639 22.77 -7.40 -35.62
N GLN A 640 23.22 -8.59 -35.24
CA GLN A 640 23.70 -9.63 -36.13
C GLN A 640 22.57 -10.63 -36.35
N VAL A 641 22.01 -10.65 -37.56
CA VAL A 641 21.03 -11.65 -38.00
C VAL A 641 21.79 -12.87 -38.50
N SER A 642 21.56 -14.02 -37.88
CA SER A 642 22.37 -15.23 -38.06
C SER A 642 21.81 -16.16 -39.13
N THR A 643 20.48 -16.25 -39.22
CA THR A 643 19.78 -17.07 -40.20
C THR A 643 18.82 -16.23 -41.02
N PHE A 644 18.55 -16.72 -42.23
CA PHE A 644 17.46 -16.24 -43.04
C PHE A 644 16.37 -17.28 -42.91
N ALA A 645 15.30 -16.96 -42.19
CA ALA A 645 14.12 -17.81 -42.16
C ALA A 645 13.47 -17.75 -43.55
N SER A 646 13.76 -18.77 -44.38
CA SER A 646 13.08 -18.93 -45.66
C SER A 646 11.57 -18.97 -45.41
N PRO A 647 10.74 -18.20 -46.16
CA PRO A 647 9.30 -18.24 -45.98
C PRO A 647 8.82 -19.68 -46.02
N THR A 648 8.03 -20.07 -45.02
CA THR A 648 7.45 -21.41 -44.96
C THR A 648 6.58 -21.58 -46.19
N PRO A 649 6.87 -22.54 -47.09
CA PRO A 649 6.10 -22.67 -48.31
C PRO A 649 4.62 -22.90 -48.00
N GLY A 650 3.75 -22.00 -48.46
CA GLY A 650 2.32 -22.01 -48.14
C GLY A 650 1.87 -20.96 -47.13
N ASP A 651 2.79 -20.24 -46.47
CA ASP A 651 2.47 -19.03 -45.69
C ASP A 651 2.29 -17.87 -46.68
N PHE A 652 1.04 -17.62 -47.07
CA PHE A 652 0.68 -16.67 -48.11
C PHE A 652 0.32 -15.30 -47.54
N ASN A 653 -0.08 -15.22 -46.27
CA ASN A 653 -0.35 -13.95 -45.60
C ASN A 653 0.90 -13.38 -44.89
N GLY A 654 1.99 -14.17 -44.82
CA GLY A 654 3.27 -13.80 -44.26
C GLY A 654 3.28 -13.78 -42.73
N ASP A 655 2.34 -14.41 -42.05
CA ASP A 655 2.21 -14.35 -40.59
C ASP A 655 3.10 -15.38 -39.84
N GLY A 656 3.90 -16.15 -40.59
CA GLY A 656 4.81 -17.16 -40.08
C GLY A 656 4.17 -18.52 -39.85
N PHE A 657 2.84 -18.64 -39.98
CA PHE A 657 2.10 -19.90 -39.91
C PHE A 657 1.62 -20.32 -41.30
N VAL A 658 1.34 -21.61 -41.45
CA VAL A 658 0.63 -22.12 -42.63
C VAL A 658 -0.68 -22.66 -42.12
N ASP A 659 -1.76 -21.91 -42.28
CA ASP A 659 -3.05 -22.23 -41.69
C ASP A 659 -4.25 -21.87 -42.58
N SER A 660 -5.45 -21.83 -42.00
CA SER A 660 -6.69 -21.53 -42.72
C SER A 660 -6.76 -20.11 -43.31
N ALA A 661 -6.02 -19.15 -42.74
CA ALA A 661 -5.90 -17.81 -43.28
C ALA A 661 -5.15 -17.83 -44.62
N ASP A 662 -4.08 -18.63 -44.73
CA ASP A 662 -3.36 -18.83 -45.98
C ASP A 662 -4.21 -19.57 -47.01
N LEU A 663 -4.97 -20.58 -46.58
CA LEU A 663 -5.91 -21.25 -47.47
C LEU A 663 -6.92 -20.28 -48.07
N THR A 664 -7.30 -19.23 -47.32
CA THR A 664 -8.19 -18.18 -47.80
C THR A 664 -7.50 -17.33 -48.87
N VAL A 665 -6.21 -17.02 -48.71
CA VAL A 665 -5.40 -16.31 -49.71
C VAL A 665 -5.27 -17.14 -51.00
N TRP A 666 -4.91 -18.42 -50.89
CA TRP A 666 -4.79 -19.31 -52.05
C TRP A 666 -6.12 -19.49 -52.77
N SER A 667 -7.19 -19.83 -52.04
CA SER A 667 -8.50 -20.10 -52.65
C SER A 667 -9.13 -18.85 -53.28
N GLY A 668 -8.86 -17.67 -52.73
CA GLY A 668 -9.29 -16.39 -53.30
C GLY A 668 -8.60 -16.03 -54.62
N ASN A 669 -7.42 -16.60 -54.89
CA ASN A 669 -6.61 -16.31 -56.07
C ASN A 669 -6.45 -17.52 -57.00
N PHE A 670 -7.14 -18.63 -56.74
CA PHE A 670 -7.02 -19.85 -57.54
C PHE A 670 -7.30 -19.59 -59.03
N GLY A 671 -6.36 -19.98 -59.89
CA GLY A 671 -6.37 -19.74 -61.34
C GLY A 671 -5.78 -18.40 -61.76
N ALA A 672 -5.20 -17.61 -60.84
CA ALA A 672 -4.45 -16.42 -61.20
C ALA A 672 -3.17 -16.76 -61.98
N THR A 673 -2.81 -15.86 -62.90
CA THR A 673 -1.56 -15.88 -63.69
C THR A 673 -0.76 -14.64 -63.38
N ASP A 674 0.56 -14.69 -63.53
CA ASP A 674 1.49 -13.64 -63.09
C ASP A 674 1.42 -13.38 -61.57
N ALA A 675 1.12 -14.43 -60.81
CA ALA A 675 1.01 -14.38 -59.35
C ALA A 675 2.38 -14.49 -58.68
N GLY A 676 2.50 -13.92 -57.48
CA GLY A 676 3.60 -14.16 -56.57
C GLY A 676 3.15 -14.90 -55.31
N THR A 677 4.09 -15.19 -54.42
CA THR A 677 3.86 -15.95 -53.19
C THR A 677 2.70 -15.42 -52.34
N ALA A 678 2.62 -14.11 -52.11
CA ALA A 678 1.54 -13.49 -51.34
C ALA A 678 0.14 -13.59 -52.00
N GLN A 679 0.07 -14.05 -53.25
CA GLN A 679 -1.17 -14.29 -53.98
C GLN A 679 -1.49 -15.79 -54.08
N GLY A 680 -0.71 -16.66 -53.44
CA GLY A 680 -0.96 -18.10 -53.42
C GLY A 680 -0.02 -18.94 -54.32
N ASP A 681 1.00 -18.36 -54.96
CA ASP A 681 2.00 -19.11 -55.74
C ASP A 681 3.13 -19.62 -54.82
N ALA A 682 2.98 -20.83 -54.29
CA ALA A 682 3.93 -21.41 -53.35
C ALA A 682 5.17 -22.02 -54.04
N ASN A 683 5.07 -22.35 -55.32
CA ASN A 683 6.13 -23.04 -56.06
C ASN A 683 7.00 -22.09 -56.92
N GLY A 684 6.55 -20.85 -57.12
CA GLY A 684 7.23 -19.79 -57.87
C GLY A 684 7.10 -19.86 -59.38
N ASP A 685 6.09 -20.58 -59.92
CA ASP A 685 5.87 -20.75 -61.36
C ASP A 685 4.95 -19.67 -61.97
N SER A 686 4.56 -18.68 -61.16
CA SER A 686 3.68 -17.57 -61.51
C SER A 686 2.21 -17.96 -61.76
N LEU A 687 1.80 -19.16 -61.34
CA LEU A 687 0.41 -19.62 -61.33
C LEU A 687 -0.05 -19.86 -59.88
N VAL A 688 -1.36 -19.74 -59.65
CA VAL A 688 -1.97 -20.19 -58.39
C VAL A 688 -2.83 -21.40 -58.69
N ASP A 689 -2.31 -22.59 -58.47
CA ASP A 689 -2.98 -23.83 -58.85
C ASP A 689 -2.90 -24.94 -57.79
N GLY A 690 -3.22 -26.17 -58.20
CA GLY A 690 -3.25 -27.32 -57.30
C GLY A 690 -1.87 -27.74 -56.77
N ALA A 691 -0.77 -27.35 -57.42
CA ALA A 691 0.59 -27.56 -56.94
C ALA A 691 0.87 -26.68 -55.71
N ASP A 692 0.37 -25.45 -55.70
CA ASP A 692 0.54 -24.53 -54.56
C ASP A 692 -0.31 -24.94 -53.37
N PHE A 693 -1.54 -25.41 -53.62
CA PHE A 693 -2.37 -26.00 -52.59
C PHE A 693 -1.71 -27.21 -51.94
N LEU A 694 -1.04 -28.03 -52.74
CA LEU A 694 -0.34 -29.20 -52.22
C LEU A 694 0.83 -28.80 -51.31
N ILE A 695 1.53 -27.71 -51.65
CA ILE A 695 2.59 -27.13 -50.81
C ILE A 695 2.01 -26.55 -49.53
N TRP A 696 0.93 -25.76 -49.60
CA TRP A 696 0.21 -25.30 -48.41
C TRP A 696 -0.23 -26.47 -47.54
N GLN A 697 -0.88 -27.48 -48.11
CA GLN A 697 -1.37 -28.65 -47.38
C GLN A 697 -0.24 -29.43 -46.68
N GLN A 698 0.93 -29.52 -47.30
CA GLN A 698 2.08 -30.22 -46.74
C GLN A 698 2.72 -29.47 -45.57
N ASN A 699 2.64 -28.15 -45.57
CA ASN A 699 3.22 -27.30 -44.52
C ASN A 699 2.19 -26.82 -43.49
N ALA A 700 0.89 -27.03 -43.76
CA ALA A 700 -0.19 -26.58 -42.89
C ALA A 700 -0.07 -27.20 -41.48
N THR A 701 0.13 -26.35 -40.47
CA THR A 701 0.11 -26.80 -39.09
C THR A 701 -1.33 -27.03 -38.66
N VAL A 702 -1.72 -28.28 -38.45
CA VAL A 702 -3.06 -28.63 -37.99
C VAL A 702 -3.23 -28.06 -36.58
N ALA A 703 -4.05 -27.01 -36.43
CA ALA A 703 -4.50 -26.57 -35.12
C ALA A 703 -5.06 -27.80 -34.39
N SER A 704 -4.44 -28.20 -33.28
CA SER A 704 -4.92 -29.22 -32.37
C SER A 704 -6.12 -28.71 -31.55
N GLY A 705 -7.11 -28.14 -32.25
CA GLY A 705 -8.44 -27.89 -31.77
C GLY A 705 -9.30 -29.14 -31.95
N ALA A 706 -8.95 -30.23 -31.27
CA ALA A 706 -9.92 -31.28 -31.00
C ALA A 706 -10.96 -30.73 -30.02
N SER A 707 -11.94 -29.98 -30.55
CA SER A 707 -13.24 -29.86 -29.91
C SER A 707 -13.69 -31.29 -29.62
N ALA A 708 -13.84 -31.65 -28.34
CA ALA A 708 -14.45 -32.90 -27.95
C ALA A 708 -15.85 -32.94 -28.56
N VAL A 709 -15.99 -33.72 -29.63
CA VAL A 709 -17.28 -34.07 -30.21
C VAL A 709 -18.09 -34.75 -29.10
N PRO A 710 -19.27 -34.26 -28.71
CA PRO A 710 -20.11 -34.97 -27.76
C PRO A 710 -20.41 -36.35 -28.32
N GLU A 711 -20.01 -37.42 -27.62
CA GLU A 711 -20.24 -38.78 -28.09
C GLU A 711 -21.74 -39.02 -28.35
N PRO A 712 -22.13 -39.66 -29.47
CA PRO A 712 -23.52 -40.01 -29.71
C PRO A 712 -24.01 -40.98 -28.63
N ALA A 713 -25.30 -40.89 -28.29
CA ALA A 713 -26.02 -41.69 -27.29
C ALA A 713 -26.07 -43.22 -27.56
N ALA A 714 -25.09 -43.81 -28.22
CA ALA A 714 -24.97 -45.23 -28.51
C ALA A 714 -24.84 -46.07 -27.23
N LEU A 715 -24.17 -45.57 -26.17
CA LEU A 715 -24.11 -46.24 -24.87
C LEU A 715 -25.46 -46.21 -24.12
N VAL A 716 -26.27 -45.16 -24.32
CA VAL A 716 -27.63 -45.05 -23.76
C VAL A 716 -28.59 -45.98 -24.51
N LEU A 717 -28.50 -46.03 -25.85
CA LEU A 717 -29.29 -46.98 -26.66
C LEU A 717 -28.90 -48.44 -26.38
N ALA A 718 -27.62 -48.74 -26.16
CA ALA A 718 -27.16 -50.08 -25.80
C ALA A 718 -27.62 -50.50 -24.40
N SER A 719 -27.61 -49.59 -23.41
CA SER A 719 -28.10 -49.88 -22.05
C SER A 719 -29.63 -49.99 -21.97
N VAL A 720 -30.38 -49.20 -22.75
CA VAL A 720 -31.84 -49.34 -22.89
C VAL A 720 -32.21 -50.65 -23.59
N ALA A 721 -31.48 -51.06 -24.63
CA ALA A 721 -31.68 -52.34 -25.31
C ALA A 721 -31.36 -53.53 -24.39
N LEU A 722 -30.30 -53.46 -23.58
CA LEU A 722 -29.95 -54.49 -22.61
C LEU A 722 -30.99 -54.61 -21.49
N ALA A 723 -31.50 -53.47 -20.99
CA ALA A 723 -32.56 -53.44 -19.99
C ALA A 723 -33.89 -54.01 -20.52
N ALA A 724 -34.25 -53.70 -21.77
CA ALA A 724 -35.44 -54.26 -22.43
C ALA A 724 -35.32 -55.78 -22.65
N ALA A 725 -34.14 -56.27 -23.04
CA ALA A 725 -33.88 -57.70 -23.20
C ALA A 725 -33.93 -58.47 -21.87
N MET A 726 -33.43 -57.88 -20.77
CA MET A 726 -33.51 -58.48 -19.44
C MET A 726 -34.95 -58.47 -18.88
N ALA A 727 -35.74 -57.44 -19.15
CA ALA A 727 -37.15 -57.37 -18.76
C ALA A 727 -38.02 -58.38 -19.52
N ALA A 728 -37.76 -58.61 -20.82
CA ALA A 728 -38.43 -59.63 -21.62
C ALA A 728 -38.13 -61.06 -21.13
N ARG A 729 -36.90 -61.31 -20.66
CA ARG A 729 -36.48 -62.62 -20.12
C ARG A 729 -37.15 -62.99 -18.79
N ARG A 730 -37.60 -62.00 -18.01
CA ARG A 730 -38.31 -62.22 -16.72
C ARG A 730 -39.82 -62.46 -16.86
N ARG A 731 -40.42 -62.33 -18.05
CA ARG A 731 -41.86 -62.57 -18.26
C ARG A 731 -42.19 -63.96 -18.82
N ASN A 732 -41.20 -64.76 -19.21
CA ASN A 732 -41.37 -66.11 -19.78
C ASN A 732 -40.62 -67.20 -18.98
N GLY A 733 -40.49 -67.06 -17.67
CA GLY A 733 -39.83 -68.03 -16.78
C GLY A 733 -40.52 -68.13 -15.43
#